data_AF-A0A0E2BJX3-F1
#
_entry.id   AF-A0A0E2BJX3-F1
#
_cell.length_a   1.000
_cell.length_b   1.000
_cell.length_c   1.000
_cell.angle_alpha   90.00
_cell.angle_beta   90.00
_cell.angle_gamma   90.00
#
_symmetry.space_group_name_H-M   'P 1'
#
loop_
_entity.id
_entity.type
_entity.pdbx_description
1 polymer ?
#
loop_
_entity_poly.entity_id
_entity_poly.type
_entity_poly.pdbx_seq_one_letter_code
_entity_poly.pdbx_strand_id
1 'polypeptide(L)'
;MLRKIPSNFKIFSCFTICFLVLFFLYRLCWCVVFSSKFSSVSASEIVLAFLVGIRFDVSVCAILLGPFWILSAVYPLNRFKVYTLLWGLFPIFLFFYASAFLIGDTLYFGETNKHLGYEGFVFLGSEFWIIFKSFFAGHTILAIVSCASIGILSPLTILKYIQKKPYTFRPAQKKSELLQLLILPPILFLLVRGGTQSRPLRPSDAMISETPIVNQLVLNGIFTSVMDIKNQSIPNNLKLSYPDAIDSVRKEIEYPGAKFVSEEYPLLRETEETNPGKPPNIVLVLLESWTGKYAYSNEQPLPEGKRIAPHFENLIREGTYFSSFFASGGRTTNGLLSTLTGIPDGPGLTSVRTPQILSRFGGLGTILKSVGYDTLFVHGGDVNFDNMLFLFDHWGFDTILGQEYFDSLKKYKPGPWGYYDGDLLNELHEILINREKPFLAVTLTLTTHYPYKVPSEEHEVFSPNEEEAEYFNVYRYSDWAVHSFLEKAKKAPYFKDTVFIFVGDHTHHRNLDYFEDRNIPFLIYAPGRIPARIDPRISSQLDVIPTVLGIVGKKVRFSAMGRDLLDKRISGGVAYFAFGNFIGWIEGNWIFYSLTDKVRISPFSINPRIGETEECKTDPDKCEAYHLKAKSFWNLSYELMSRNLIYPLKNTNTK
;
A
#
# COMPACT_ATOMS: atom_id res chain seq x y z
N MET A 1 -34.58 37.42 18.27
CA MET A 1 -34.16 37.13 16.88
C MET A 1 -34.23 35.65 16.45
N LEU A 2 -34.14 34.67 17.37
CA LEU A 2 -34.08 33.22 17.07
C LEU A 2 -35.40 32.51 16.66
N ARG A 3 -36.56 33.20 16.73
CA ARG A 3 -37.88 32.64 16.37
C ARG A 3 -38.15 32.57 14.85
N LYS A 4 -37.31 33.20 14.01
CA LYS A 4 -37.46 33.23 12.53
C LYS A 4 -36.56 32.24 11.76
N ILE A 5 -35.69 31.50 12.45
CA ILE A 5 -34.78 30.53 11.80
C ILE A 5 -35.53 29.20 11.55
N PRO A 6 -35.52 28.66 10.32
CA PRO A 6 -36.17 27.39 9.98
C PRO A 6 -35.70 26.22 10.84
N SER A 7 -36.61 25.27 11.13
CA SER A 7 -36.28 24.12 11.98
C SER A 7 -35.19 23.25 11.37
N ASN A 8 -35.24 23.01 10.06
CA ASN A 8 -34.24 22.24 9.33
C ASN A 8 -32.84 22.90 9.41
N PHE A 9 -32.75 24.22 9.27
CA PHE A 9 -31.47 24.95 9.45
C PHE A 9 -30.87 24.70 10.83
N LYS A 10 -31.66 24.80 11.91
CA LYS A 10 -31.19 24.54 13.28
C LYS A 10 -30.68 23.10 13.46
N ILE A 11 -31.38 22.14 12.87
CA ILE A 11 -31.00 20.72 12.92
C ILE A 11 -29.64 20.51 12.24
N PHE A 12 -29.46 21.01 11.02
CA PHE A 12 -28.20 20.84 10.28
C PHE A 12 -27.04 21.67 10.84
N SER A 13 -27.31 22.84 11.43
CA SER A 13 -26.28 23.56 12.20
C SER A 13 -25.84 22.74 13.43
N CYS A 14 -26.77 22.09 14.13
CA CYS A 14 -26.43 21.21 15.25
C CYS A 14 -25.59 20.01 14.79
N PHE A 15 -26.00 19.33 13.72
CA PHE A 15 -25.21 18.23 13.14
C PHE A 15 -23.82 18.70 12.73
N THR A 16 -23.71 19.83 12.04
CA THR A 16 -22.41 20.38 11.62
C THR A 16 -21.51 20.65 12.83
N ILE A 17 -22.03 21.26 13.90
CA ILE A 17 -21.26 21.49 15.14
C ILE A 17 -20.83 20.16 15.76
N CYS A 18 -21.70 19.15 15.84
CA CYS A 18 -21.34 17.84 16.36
C CYS A 18 -20.21 17.19 15.56
N PHE A 19 -20.25 17.24 14.23
CA PHE A 19 -19.18 16.72 13.38
C PHE A 19 -17.87 17.50 13.56
N LEU A 20 -17.91 18.83 13.64
CA LEU A 20 -16.70 19.63 13.89
C LEU A 20 -16.09 19.34 15.27
N VAL A 21 -16.92 19.10 16.29
CA VAL A 21 -16.44 18.64 17.61
C VAL A 21 -15.81 17.26 17.49
N LEU A 22 -16.41 16.32 16.73
CA LEU A 22 -15.83 15.01 16.47
C LEU A 22 -14.45 15.13 15.82
N PHE A 23 -14.31 15.94 14.76
CA PHE A 23 -13.01 16.12 14.08
C PHE A 23 -11.97 16.79 14.98
N PHE A 24 -12.37 17.77 15.79
CA PHE A 24 -11.48 18.39 16.77
C PHE A 24 -10.99 17.38 17.81
N LEU A 25 -11.89 16.57 18.37
CA LEU A 25 -11.55 15.53 19.35
C LEU A 25 -10.69 14.43 18.73
N TYR A 26 -10.98 14.04 17.50
CA TYR A 26 -10.15 13.12 16.73
C TYR A 26 -8.72 13.67 16.57
N ARG A 27 -8.56 14.91 16.13
CA ARG A 27 -7.24 15.53 15.94
C ARG A 27 -6.47 15.66 17.26
N LEU A 28 -7.17 15.99 18.35
CA LEU A 28 -6.61 16.01 19.70
C LEU A 28 -6.14 14.61 20.14
N CYS A 29 -6.98 13.59 19.98
CA CYS A 29 -6.65 12.22 20.29
C CYS A 29 -5.45 11.74 19.47
N TRP A 30 -5.45 12.00 18.16
CA TRP A 30 -4.37 11.66 17.25
C TRP A 30 -3.04 12.30 17.67
N CYS A 31 -3.06 13.59 18.04
CA CYS A 31 -1.87 14.29 18.56
C CYS A 31 -1.33 13.67 19.86
N VAL A 32 -2.21 13.15 20.72
CA VAL A 32 -1.81 12.45 21.96
C VAL A 32 -1.22 11.07 21.66
N VAL A 33 -1.89 10.29 20.80
CA VAL A 33 -1.47 8.93 20.41
C VAL A 33 -0.08 8.95 19.77
N PHE A 34 0.19 9.93 18.89
CA PHE A 34 1.47 10.06 18.20
C PHE A 34 2.39 11.11 18.81
N SER A 35 2.20 11.44 20.09
CA SER A 35 2.94 12.52 20.79
C SER A 35 4.46 12.36 20.74
N SER A 36 4.98 11.13 20.71
CA SER A 36 6.42 10.84 20.55
C SER A 36 7.01 11.41 19.25
N LYS A 37 6.21 11.43 18.18
CA LYS A 37 6.60 11.95 16.85
C LYS A 37 6.63 13.49 16.80
N PHE A 38 6.13 14.17 17.83
CA PHE A 38 6.10 15.65 17.93
C PHE A 38 7.23 16.23 18.79
N SER A 39 8.19 15.42 19.24
CA SER A 39 9.24 15.83 20.19
C SER A 39 10.08 17.03 19.71
N SER A 40 10.24 17.22 18.40
CA SER A 40 10.96 18.34 17.78
C SER A 40 10.06 19.48 17.28
N VAL A 41 8.75 19.41 17.47
CA VAL A 41 7.76 20.33 16.87
C VAL A 41 7.37 21.45 17.83
N SER A 42 7.26 22.68 17.32
CA SER A 42 6.83 23.82 18.12
C SER A 42 5.32 23.82 18.38
N ALA A 43 4.89 24.32 19.56
CA ALA A 43 3.46 24.45 19.87
C ALA A 43 2.70 25.35 18.87
N SER A 44 3.37 26.36 18.30
CA SER A 44 2.82 27.22 17.25
C SER A 44 2.46 26.46 15.98
N GLU A 45 3.30 25.51 15.55
CA GLU A 45 3.03 24.68 14.37
C GLU A 45 1.85 23.74 14.61
N ILE A 46 1.74 23.17 15.82
CA ILE A 46 0.60 22.34 16.20
C ILE A 46 -0.69 23.19 16.17
N VAL A 47 -0.70 24.38 16.77
CA VAL A 47 -1.87 25.26 16.75
C VAL A 47 -2.24 25.66 15.32
N LEU A 48 -1.26 25.98 14.47
CA LEU A 48 -1.49 26.25 13.06
C LEU A 48 -2.11 25.05 12.34
N ALA A 49 -1.63 23.84 12.62
CA ALA A 49 -2.19 22.60 12.06
C ALA A 49 -3.66 22.41 12.42
N PHE A 50 -4.05 22.69 13.67
CA PHE A 50 -5.45 22.67 14.09
C PHE A 50 -6.29 23.72 13.36
N LEU A 51 -5.79 24.96 13.23
CA LEU A 51 -6.51 26.04 12.55
C LEU A 51 -6.72 25.75 11.05
N VAL A 52 -5.67 25.26 10.38
CA VAL A 52 -5.76 24.86 8.96
C VAL A 52 -6.64 23.62 8.80
N GLY A 53 -6.58 22.67 9.74
CA GLY A 53 -7.39 21.46 9.76
C GLY A 53 -8.90 21.71 9.77
N ILE A 54 -9.37 22.77 10.44
CA ILE A 54 -10.80 23.16 10.43
C ILE A 54 -11.32 23.35 8.99
N ARG A 55 -10.48 23.84 8.07
CA ARG A 55 -10.86 24.02 6.66
C ARG A 55 -11.18 22.68 5.99
N PHE A 56 -10.38 21.65 6.26
CA PHE A 56 -10.61 20.30 5.76
C PHE A 56 -11.86 19.68 6.41
N ASP A 57 -12.02 19.86 7.71
CA ASP A 57 -13.18 19.35 8.47
C ASP A 57 -14.50 19.95 7.98
N VAL A 58 -14.52 21.26 7.70
CA VAL A 58 -15.69 21.95 7.11
C VAL A 58 -16.02 21.41 5.72
N SER A 59 -14.99 21.13 4.90
CA SER A 59 -15.19 20.50 3.59
C SER A 59 -15.81 19.12 3.73
N VAL A 60 -15.34 18.29 4.67
CA VAL A 60 -15.91 16.97 4.94
C VAL A 60 -17.35 17.06 5.45
N CYS A 61 -17.65 17.99 6.36
CA CYS A 61 -19.02 18.27 6.80
C CYS A 61 -19.93 18.61 5.63
N ALA A 62 -19.47 19.44 4.69
CA ALA A 62 -20.26 19.80 3.51
C ALA A 62 -20.49 18.61 2.57
N ILE A 63 -19.51 17.72 2.41
CA ILE A 63 -19.62 16.49 1.61
C ILE A 63 -20.63 15.53 2.25
N LEU A 64 -20.52 15.26 3.56
CA LEU A 64 -21.34 14.27 4.26
C LEU A 64 -22.76 14.78 4.55
N LEU A 65 -22.91 16.02 5.00
CA LEU A 65 -24.20 16.58 5.45
C LEU A 65 -24.93 17.36 4.36
N GLY A 66 -24.21 17.90 3.37
CA GLY A 66 -24.75 18.77 2.33
C GLY A 66 -25.94 18.19 1.57
N PRO A 67 -25.85 16.94 1.04
CA PRO A 67 -26.97 16.30 0.34
C PRO A 67 -28.23 16.22 1.21
N PHE A 68 -28.10 15.83 2.48
CA PHE A 68 -29.24 15.74 3.40
C PHE A 68 -29.77 17.11 3.80
N TRP A 69 -28.91 18.13 3.88
CA TRP A 69 -29.35 19.50 4.13
C TRP A 69 -30.16 20.03 2.96
N ILE A 70 -29.75 19.79 1.71
CA ILE A 70 -30.54 20.12 0.52
C ILE A 70 -31.89 19.41 0.55
N LEU A 71 -31.91 18.09 0.83
CA LEU A 71 -33.16 17.33 0.97
C LEU A 71 -34.08 17.95 2.04
N SER A 72 -33.53 18.36 3.18
CA SER A 72 -34.33 19.00 4.23
C SER A 72 -35.02 20.30 3.81
N ALA A 73 -34.54 20.95 2.75
CA ALA A 73 -35.09 22.20 2.23
C ALA A 73 -36.15 21.99 1.13
N VAL A 74 -36.41 20.74 0.70
CA VAL A 74 -37.46 20.41 -0.28
C VAL A 74 -38.84 20.41 0.36
N TYR A 75 -39.41 21.62 0.49
CA TYR A 75 -40.66 21.89 1.20
C TYR A 75 -41.83 20.94 0.88
N PRO A 76 -42.17 20.64 -0.40
CA PRO A 76 -43.33 19.78 -0.69
C PRO A 76 -43.19 18.35 -0.16
N LEU A 77 -41.96 17.85 -0.01
CA LEU A 77 -41.68 16.49 0.44
C LEU A 77 -41.66 16.36 1.97
N ASN A 78 -41.39 17.46 2.68
CA ASN A 78 -41.38 17.51 4.14
C ASN A 78 -42.74 17.22 4.81
N ARG A 79 -43.84 17.15 4.04
CA ARG A 79 -45.14 16.65 4.53
C ARG A 79 -45.15 15.14 4.80
N PHE A 80 -44.24 14.40 4.17
CA PHE A 80 -44.15 12.95 4.32
C PHE A 80 -43.19 12.59 5.46
N LYS A 81 -43.70 11.90 6.48
CA LYS A 81 -42.89 11.51 7.66
C LYS A 81 -41.66 10.69 7.27
N VAL A 82 -41.78 9.74 6.33
CA VAL A 82 -40.66 8.92 5.84
C VAL A 82 -39.55 9.80 5.24
N TYR A 83 -39.91 10.83 4.48
CA TYR A 83 -38.95 11.77 3.92
C TYR A 83 -38.19 12.53 5.01
N THR A 84 -38.90 13.01 6.04
CA THR A 84 -38.28 13.71 7.18
C THR A 84 -37.39 12.81 8.04
N LEU A 85 -37.71 11.51 8.12
CA LEU A 85 -36.86 10.53 8.78
C LEU A 85 -35.60 10.24 7.96
N LEU A 86 -35.71 10.18 6.63
CA LEU A 86 -34.57 9.96 5.73
C LEU A 86 -33.49 11.05 5.93
N TRP A 87 -33.82 12.32 5.72
CA TRP A 87 -32.82 13.38 5.87
C TRP A 87 -32.44 13.66 7.33
N GLY A 88 -33.28 13.27 8.29
CA GLY A 88 -33.07 13.51 9.71
C GLY A 88 -32.25 12.44 10.45
N LEU A 89 -32.40 11.16 10.07
CA LEU A 89 -31.72 10.04 10.72
C LEU A 89 -30.39 9.67 10.07
N PHE A 90 -30.26 9.83 8.75
CA PHE A 90 -29.00 9.49 8.05
C PHE A 90 -27.78 10.25 8.59
N PRO A 91 -27.83 11.56 8.90
CA PRO A 91 -26.72 12.25 9.54
C PRO A 91 -26.28 11.65 10.88
N ILE A 92 -27.21 11.04 11.64
CA ILE A 92 -26.89 10.35 12.89
C ILE A 92 -26.11 9.07 12.59
N PHE A 93 -26.55 8.28 11.61
CA PHE A 93 -25.81 7.10 11.16
C PHE A 93 -24.41 7.49 10.65
N LEU A 94 -24.32 8.53 9.82
CA LEU A 94 -23.05 9.05 9.30
C LEU A 94 -22.11 9.52 10.43
N PHE A 95 -22.64 10.06 11.52
CA PHE A 95 -21.82 10.49 12.67
C PHE A 95 -21.15 9.30 13.37
N PHE A 96 -21.88 8.21 13.60
CA PHE A 96 -21.32 7.00 14.20
C PHE A 96 -20.39 6.27 13.23
N TYR A 97 -20.74 6.24 11.94
CA TYR A 97 -19.85 5.73 10.90
C TYR A 97 -18.55 6.54 10.83
N ALA A 98 -18.62 7.88 10.80
CA ALA A 98 -17.44 8.75 10.80
C ALA A 98 -16.59 8.55 12.06
N SER A 99 -17.21 8.39 13.23
CA SER A 99 -16.49 8.07 14.47
C SER A 99 -15.72 6.75 14.37
N ALA A 100 -16.38 5.68 13.89
CA ALA A 100 -15.73 4.38 13.69
C ALA A 100 -14.61 4.44 12.66
N PHE A 101 -14.84 5.18 11.57
CA PHE A 101 -13.89 5.41 10.50
C PHE A 101 -12.62 6.11 11.02
N LEU A 102 -12.78 7.18 11.81
CA LEU A 102 -11.67 7.94 12.38
C LEU A 102 -10.90 7.15 13.44
N ILE A 103 -11.54 6.24 14.17
CA ILE A 103 -10.84 5.28 15.03
C ILE A 103 -9.98 4.35 14.18
N GLY A 104 -10.56 3.76 13.12
CA GLY A 104 -9.84 2.91 12.17
C GLY A 104 -8.68 3.65 11.51
N ASP A 105 -8.86 4.92 11.17
CA ASP A 105 -7.83 5.78 10.58
C ASP A 105 -6.64 5.98 11.52
N THR A 106 -6.86 6.24 12.81
CA THR A 106 -5.77 6.37 13.79
C THR A 106 -4.97 5.07 13.90
N LEU A 107 -5.65 3.92 13.91
CA LEU A 107 -4.98 2.60 13.94
C LEU A 107 -4.18 2.36 12.67
N TYR A 108 -4.79 2.61 11.51
CA TYR A 108 -4.15 2.47 10.21
C TYR A 108 -2.94 3.39 10.03
N PHE A 109 -3.03 4.63 10.52
CA PHE A 109 -1.91 5.57 10.51
C PHE A 109 -0.73 5.06 11.32
N GLY A 110 -0.99 4.41 12.46
CA GLY A 110 0.05 3.79 13.28
C GLY A 110 0.89 2.78 12.51
N GLU A 111 0.27 2.05 11.59
CA GLU A 111 0.92 0.99 10.82
C GLU A 111 1.47 1.43 9.46
N THR A 112 0.98 2.54 8.89
CA THR A 112 1.34 2.92 7.50
C THR A 112 1.93 4.32 7.37
N ASN A 113 1.95 5.11 8.46
CA ASN A 113 2.28 6.54 8.46
C ASN A 113 1.51 7.36 7.40
N LYS A 114 0.33 6.88 7.01
CA LYS A 114 -0.59 7.51 6.06
C LYS A 114 -2.01 7.43 6.62
N HIS A 115 -2.81 8.48 6.45
CA HIS A 115 -4.25 8.39 6.68
C HIS A 115 -4.90 7.41 5.71
N LEU A 116 -6.02 6.83 6.11
CA LEU A 116 -6.88 6.02 5.23
C LEU A 116 -7.22 6.81 3.96
N GLY A 117 -6.91 6.20 2.84
CA GLY A 117 -7.31 6.59 1.50
C GLY A 117 -8.48 5.73 1.02
N TYR A 118 -8.40 5.20 -0.19
CA TYR A 118 -9.46 4.34 -0.73
C TYR A 118 -9.72 3.09 0.12
N GLU A 119 -8.77 2.69 0.97
CA GLU A 119 -8.80 1.47 1.77
C GLU A 119 -9.96 1.51 2.77
N GLY A 120 -10.27 2.68 3.33
CA GLY A 120 -11.38 2.81 4.28
C GLY A 120 -12.76 2.47 3.68
N PHE A 121 -12.91 2.50 2.35
CA PHE A 121 -14.12 2.06 1.67
C PHE A 121 -14.06 0.59 1.26
N VAL A 122 -12.90 0.13 0.81
CA VAL A 122 -12.63 -1.26 0.47
C VAL A 122 -12.88 -2.17 1.68
N PHE A 123 -12.45 -1.75 2.85
CA PHE A 123 -12.60 -2.49 4.11
C PHE A 123 -14.06 -2.70 4.54
N LEU A 124 -15.03 -2.04 3.89
CA LEU A 124 -16.46 -2.29 4.11
C LEU A 124 -17.02 -3.45 3.27
N GLY A 125 -16.22 -4.01 2.36
CA GLY A 125 -16.60 -5.13 1.49
C GLY A 125 -16.41 -6.51 2.14
N SER A 126 -16.03 -7.50 1.33
CA SER A 126 -15.74 -8.88 1.79
C SER A 126 -14.61 -8.95 2.82
N GLU A 127 -13.69 -7.99 2.78
CA GLU A 127 -12.50 -7.92 3.64
C GLU A 127 -12.81 -7.47 5.08
N PHE A 128 -14.02 -6.96 5.34
CA PHE A 128 -14.41 -6.39 6.63
C PHE A 128 -14.14 -7.32 7.81
N TRP A 129 -14.52 -8.59 7.70
CA TRP A 129 -14.43 -9.54 8.81
C TRP A 129 -12.99 -9.90 9.18
N ILE A 130 -12.10 -9.97 8.20
CA ILE A 130 -10.67 -10.27 8.43
C ILE A 130 -10.03 -9.10 9.19
N ILE A 131 -10.30 -7.87 8.75
CA ILE A 131 -9.78 -6.65 9.38
C ILE A 131 -10.37 -6.47 10.77
N PHE A 132 -11.66 -6.75 10.93
CA PHE A 132 -12.33 -6.70 12.22
C PHE A 132 -11.74 -7.73 13.21
N LYS A 133 -11.45 -8.96 12.76
CA LYS A 133 -10.76 -9.98 13.56
C LYS A 133 -9.37 -9.51 13.96
N SER A 134 -8.61 -8.92 13.04
CA SER A 134 -7.29 -8.34 13.30
C SER A 134 -7.36 -7.22 14.35
N PHE A 135 -8.34 -6.32 14.25
CA PHE A 135 -8.58 -5.27 15.25
C PHE A 135 -8.88 -5.82 16.65
N PHE A 136 -9.71 -6.87 16.75
CA PHE A 136 -9.96 -7.54 18.04
C PHE A 136 -8.73 -8.22 18.61
N ALA A 137 -7.87 -8.79 17.76
CA ALA A 137 -6.64 -9.44 18.18
C ALA A 137 -5.57 -8.41 18.65
N GLY A 138 -5.52 -7.23 18.04
CA GLY A 138 -4.59 -6.16 18.40
C GLY A 138 -5.05 -5.28 19.56
N HIS A 139 -6.36 -4.98 19.64
CA HIS A 139 -6.91 -3.98 20.56
C HIS A 139 -8.27 -4.38 21.17
N THR A 140 -8.32 -5.54 21.82
CA THR A 140 -9.55 -6.12 22.40
C THR A 140 -10.41 -5.13 23.19
N ILE A 141 -9.81 -4.40 24.14
CA ILE A 141 -10.54 -3.47 25.02
C ILE A 141 -11.14 -2.32 24.20
N LEU A 142 -10.33 -1.69 23.35
CA LEU A 142 -10.77 -0.58 22.49
C LEU A 142 -11.88 -1.05 21.54
N ALA A 143 -11.75 -2.27 20.99
CA ALA A 143 -12.74 -2.86 20.11
C ALA A 143 -14.09 -3.08 20.82
N ILE A 144 -14.06 -3.67 22.03
CA ILE A 144 -15.26 -3.88 22.85
C ILE A 144 -15.91 -2.55 23.21
N VAL A 145 -15.13 -1.58 23.70
CA VAL A 145 -15.63 -0.25 24.09
C VAL A 145 -16.22 0.49 22.89
N SER A 146 -15.58 0.43 21.72
CA SER A 146 -16.07 1.07 20.50
C SER A 146 -17.38 0.43 20.04
N CYS A 147 -17.46 -0.91 20.02
CA CYS A 147 -18.67 -1.64 19.66
C CYS A 147 -19.81 -1.35 20.64
N ALA A 148 -19.55 -1.37 21.95
CA ALA A 148 -20.54 -1.05 22.97
C ALA A 148 -21.02 0.40 22.85
N SER A 149 -20.11 1.35 22.63
CA SER A 149 -20.43 2.76 22.46
C SER A 149 -21.33 2.97 21.24
N ILE A 150 -20.99 2.39 20.09
CA ILE A 150 -21.81 2.49 18.87
C ILE A 150 -23.15 1.77 19.06
N GLY A 151 -23.14 0.56 19.63
CA GLY A 151 -24.34 -0.26 19.85
C GLY A 151 -25.33 0.33 20.86
N ILE A 152 -24.86 1.12 21.82
CA ILE A 152 -25.72 1.77 22.85
C ILE A 152 -26.07 3.20 22.45
N LEU A 153 -25.08 4.02 22.05
CA LEU A 153 -25.31 5.44 21.80
C LEU A 153 -26.08 5.67 20.50
N SER A 154 -25.89 4.84 19.47
CA SER A 154 -26.61 5.02 18.20
C SER A 154 -28.11 4.79 18.33
N PRO A 155 -28.63 3.69 18.94
CA PRO A 155 -30.06 3.51 19.10
C PRO A 155 -30.65 4.54 20.09
N LEU A 156 -29.95 4.86 21.18
CA LEU A 156 -30.41 5.89 22.12
C LEU A 156 -30.54 7.27 21.47
N THR A 157 -29.59 7.65 20.61
CA THR A 157 -29.63 8.93 19.89
C THR A 157 -30.77 8.94 18.87
N ILE A 158 -30.96 7.84 18.14
CA ILE A 158 -32.09 7.67 17.21
C ILE A 158 -33.43 7.76 17.96
N LEU A 159 -33.58 7.05 19.08
CA LEU A 159 -34.79 7.09 19.90
C LEU A 159 -35.08 8.50 20.43
N LYS A 160 -34.08 9.17 21.00
CA LYS A 160 -34.20 10.57 21.46
C LYS A 160 -34.56 11.52 20.32
N TYR A 161 -33.98 11.35 19.14
CA TYR A 161 -34.29 12.15 17.96
C TYR A 161 -35.76 11.98 17.54
N ILE A 162 -36.24 10.73 17.46
CA ILE A 162 -37.63 10.41 17.11
C ILE A 162 -38.60 10.96 18.16
N GLN A 163 -38.30 10.80 19.45
CA GLN A 163 -39.14 11.29 20.55
C GLN A 163 -39.26 12.82 20.57
N LYS A 164 -38.15 13.53 20.34
CA LYS A 164 -38.11 15.00 20.36
C LYS A 164 -38.87 15.64 19.19
N LYS A 165 -39.14 14.90 18.11
CA LYS A 165 -39.78 15.39 16.87
C LYS A 165 -39.23 16.77 16.45
N PRO A 166 -37.92 16.88 16.20
CA PRO A 166 -37.24 18.17 16.05
C PRO A 166 -37.74 18.97 14.83
N TYR A 167 -38.31 18.27 13.83
CA TYR A 167 -38.97 18.88 12.70
C TYR A 167 -40.49 18.66 12.76
N THR A 168 -41.24 19.72 12.52
CA THR A 168 -42.70 19.68 12.33
C THR A 168 -43.03 20.46 11.07
N PHE A 169 -43.73 19.82 10.13
CA PHE A 169 -44.13 20.48 8.89
C PHE A 169 -45.09 21.63 9.20
N ARG A 170 -44.76 22.84 8.74
CA ARG A 170 -45.60 24.04 8.92
C ARG A 170 -45.70 24.81 7.61
N PRO A 171 -46.92 25.16 7.13
CA PRO A 171 -47.08 25.96 5.93
C PRO A 171 -46.30 27.29 5.94
N ALA A 172 -46.15 27.90 7.11
CA ALA A 172 -45.38 29.13 7.30
C ALA A 172 -43.88 29.02 6.96
N GLN A 173 -43.31 27.81 6.87
CA GLN A 173 -41.90 27.58 6.57
C GLN A 173 -41.60 27.54 5.06
N LYS A 174 -42.63 27.54 4.19
CA LYS A 174 -42.47 27.44 2.72
C LYS A 174 -41.45 28.42 2.16
N LYS A 175 -41.59 29.72 2.48
CA LYS A 175 -40.70 30.76 1.97
C LYS A 175 -39.25 30.53 2.39
N SER A 176 -39.03 30.12 3.64
CA SER A 176 -37.70 29.95 4.20
C SER A 176 -37.00 28.65 3.77
N GLU A 177 -37.76 27.59 3.50
CA GLU A 177 -37.21 26.33 2.96
C GLU A 177 -36.87 26.49 1.47
N LEU A 178 -37.74 27.14 0.68
CA LEU A 178 -37.44 27.47 -0.72
C LEU A 178 -36.24 28.42 -0.86
N LEU A 179 -36.10 29.39 0.06
CA LEU A 179 -34.93 30.27 0.07
C LEU A 179 -33.63 29.50 0.38
N GLN A 180 -33.68 28.50 1.25
CA GLN A 180 -32.53 27.62 1.49
C GLN A 180 -32.14 26.84 0.24
N LEU A 181 -33.09 26.33 -0.56
CA LEU A 181 -32.76 25.65 -1.82
C LEU A 181 -32.03 26.54 -2.83
N LEU A 182 -32.24 27.87 -2.77
CA LEU A 182 -31.53 28.83 -3.62
C LEU A 182 -30.13 29.15 -3.08
N ILE A 183 -30.00 29.36 -1.77
CA ILE A 183 -28.77 29.87 -1.13
C ILE A 183 -27.78 28.74 -0.80
N LEU A 184 -28.29 27.59 -0.38
CA LEU A 184 -27.48 26.51 0.16
C LEU A 184 -26.57 25.85 -0.90
N PRO A 185 -26.99 25.58 -2.16
CA PRO A 185 -26.11 24.93 -3.13
C PRO A 185 -24.84 25.73 -3.46
N PRO A 186 -24.89 27.06 -3.72
CA PRO A 186 -23.67 27.86 -3.89
C PRO A 186 -22.75 27.84 -2.66
N ILE A 187 -23.32 27.91 -1.44
CA ILE A 187 -22.53 27.84 -0.20
C ILE A 187 -21.88 26.46 -0.07
N LEU A 188 -22.65 25.37 -0.22
CA LEU A 188 -22.12 24.01 -0.16
C LEU A 188 -21.06 23.78 -1.23
N PHE A 189 -21.23 24.32 -2.44
CA PHE A 189 -20.21 24.25 -3.48
C PHE A 189 -18.90 24.90 -3.02
N LEU A 190 -18.96 26.10 -2.43
CA LEU A 190 -17.77 26.77 -1.89
C LEU A 190 -17.14 25.99 -0.72
N LEU A 191 -17.96 25.41 0.17
CA LEU A 191 -17.47 24.63 1.32
C LEU A 191 -16.83 23.30 0.88
N VAL A 192 -17.46 22.56 -0.05
CA VAL A 192 -16.90 21.33 -0.65
C VAL A 192 -15.63 21.63 -1.44
N ARG A 193 -15.55 22.79 -2.10
CA ARG A 193 -14.33 23.25 -2.75
C ARG A 193 -13.25 23.64 -1.73
N GLY A 194 -13.63 23.95 -0.50
CA GLY A 194 -12.76 24.48 0.55
C GLY A 194 -12.39 25.96 0.36
N GLY A 195 -13.16 26.73 -0.41
CA GLY A 195 -12.97 28.18 -0.60
C GLY A 195 -13.04 28.67 -2.05
N THR A 196 -12.57 29.91 -2.28
CA THR A 196 -12.65 30.63 -3.57
C THR A 196 -11.38 30.52 -4.43
N GLN A 197 -10.39 29.74 -3.99
CA GLN A 197 -9.13 29.54 -4.71
C GLN A 197 -9.35 28.90 -6.09
N SER A 198 -8.33 28.92 -6.96
CA SER A 198 -8.41 28.47 -8.37
C SER A 198 -8.71 26.97 -8.57
N ARG A 199 -8.49 26.13 -7.56
CA ARG A 199 -8.78 24.68 -7.59
C ARG A 199 -9.39 24.17 -6.27
N PRO A 200 -10.17 23.08 -6.27
CA PRO A 200 -10.65 22.48 -5.01
C PRO A 200 -9.50 22.08 -4.08
N LEU A 201 -9.79 22.06 -2.78
CA LEU A 201 -8.87 21.64 -1.71
C LEU A 201 -8.30 20.24 -2.00
N ARG A 202 -7.01 20.05 -1.72
CA ARG A 202 -6.30 18.77 -1.89
C ARG A 202 -5.43 18.45 -0.67
N PRO A 203 -4.98 17.19 -0.50
CA PRO A 203 -4.08 16.84 0.61
C PRO A 203 -2.81 17.70 0.66
N SER A 204 -2.24 18.12 -0.48
CA SER A 204 -1.07 19.00 -0.49
C SER A 204 -1.33 20.42 0.03
N ASP A 205 -2.57 20.84 0.23
CA ASP A 205 -2.90 22.10 0.93
C ASP A 205 -2.71 22.00 2.45
N ALA A 206 -2.46 20.78 2.97
CA ALA A 206 -2.12 20.52 4.36
C ALA A 206 -0.63 20.68 4.67
N MET A 207 0.23 20.87 3.65
CA MET A 207 1.66 21.06 3.86
C MET A 207 1.98 22.47 4.34
N ILE A 208 2.08 22.62 5.66
CA ILE A 208 2.32 23.89 6.36
C ILE A 208 3.64 23.93 7.13
N SER A 209 4.30 22.79 7.29
CA SER A 209 5.58 22.63 8.00
C SER A 209 6.55 21.76 7.19
N GLU A 210 7.84 21.90 7.48
CA GLU A 210 8.90 21.00 6.99
C GLU A 210 8.85 19.64 7.70
N THR A 211 8.26 19.58 8.91
CA THR A 211 8.10 18.33 9.64
C THR A 211 6.89 17.55 9.10
N PRO A 212 7.07 16.35 8.50
CA PRO A 212 5.99 15.64 7.83
C PRO A 212 4.77 15.32 8.73
N ILE A 213 4.99 14.99 10.00
CA ILE A 213 3.90 14.63 10.94
C ILE A 213 2.92 15.78 11.18
N VAL A 214 3.39 17.03 11.16
CA VAL A 214 2.55 18.23 11.34
C VAL A 214 1.59 18.39 10.16
N ASN A 215 2.05 18.06 8.96
CA ASN A 215 1.23 18.12 7.75
C ASN A 215 0.14 17.03 7.76
N GLN A 216 0.42 15.86 8.36
CA GLN A 216 -0.58 14.81 8.54
C GLN A 216 -1.65 15.22 9.56
N LEU A 217 -1.26 15.87 10.68
CA LEU A 217 -2.20 16.35 11.72
C LEU A 217 -3.32 17.27 11.18
N VAL A 218 -3.07 18.00 10.09
CA VAL A 218 -4.07 18.85 9.43
C VAL A 218 -5.20 18.02 8.81
N LEU A 219 -4.87 16.85 8.27
CA LEU A 219 -5.78 15.99 7.52
C LEU A 219 -6.65 15.12 8.43
N ASN A 220 -7.64 14.45 7.82
CA ASN A 220 -8.40 13.38 8.45
C ASN A 220 -8.66 12.29 7.39
N GLY A 221 -8.76 11.04 7.85
CA GLY A 221 -8.97 9.87 6.99
C GLY A 221 -10.14 9.99 6.02
N ILE A 222 -11.25 10.61 6.44
CA ILE A 222 -12.44 10.76 5.58
C ILE A 222 -12.12 11.65 4.37
N PHE A 223 -11.41 12.76 4.60
CA PHE A 223 -11.00 13.66 3.53
C PHE A 223 -10.07 12.95 2.53
N THR A 224 -9.01 12.31 3.02
CA THR A 224 -8.04 11.60 2.18
C THR A 224 -8.68 10.47 1.40
N SER A 225 -9.63 9.75 1.99
CA SER A 225 -10.38 8.69 1.32
C SER A 225 -11.22 9.19 0.15
N VAL A 226 -11.93 10.31 0.33
CA VAL A 226 -12.70 10.93 -0.76
C VAL A 226 -11.78 11.43 -1.87
N MET A 227 -10.59 11.94 -1.53
CA MET A 227 -9.63 12.42 -2.52
C MET A 227 -8.98 11.29 -3.32
N ASP A 228 -8.59 10.19 -2.68
CA ASP A 228 -8.01 9.02 -3.37
C ASP A 228 -9.01 8.40 -4.35
N ILE A 229 -10.30 8.30 -3.98
CA ILE A 229 -11.36 7.82 -4.89
C ILE A 229 -11.54 8.73 -6.11
N LYS A 230 -11.34 10.04 -5.95
CA LYS A 230 -11.49 10.99 -7.05
C LYS A 230 -10.31 10.95 -8.02
N ASN A 231 -9.11 10.61 -7.54
CA ASN A 231 -7.87 10.67 -8.31
C ASN A 231 -7.54 9.31 -8.96
N GLN A 232 -8.36 8.87 -9.92
CA GLN A 232 -8.19 7.59 -10.64
C GLN A 232 -7.47 7.71 -11.99
N SER A 233 -7.04 8.91 -12.36
CA SER A 233 -6.38 9.17 -13.65
C SER A 233 -5.17 10.06 -13.46
N ILE A 234 -4.18 9.93 -14.35
CA ILE A 234 -3.01 10.78 -14.37
C ILE A 234 -3.44 12.25 -14.55
N PRO A 235 -3.08 13.16 -13.63
CA PRO A 235 -3.35 14.59 -13.78
C PRO A 235 -2.78 15.14 -15.08
N ASN A 236 -3.51 16.04 -15.75
CA ASN A 236 -3.09 16.57 -17.06
C ASN A 236 -1.67 17.20 -17.05
N ASN A 237 -1.24 17.76 -15.92
CA ASN A 237 0.10 18.34 -15.76
C ASN A 237 1.22 17.28 -15.60
N LEU A 238 0.87 16.01 -15.40
CA LEU A 238 1.81 14.89 -15.27
C LEU A 238 1.70 13.90 -16.44
N LYS A 239 0.79 14.14 -17.38
CA LYS A 239 0.67 13.35 -18.59
C LYS A 239 1.90 13.57 -19.47
N LEU A 240 2.47 12.48 -19.93
CA LEU A 240 3.48 12.46 -20.98
C LEU A 240 2.85 11.92 -22.26
N SER A 241 3.46 12.24 -23.41
CA SER A 241 3.09 11.55 -24.63
C SER A 241 3.50 10.07 -24.52
N TYR A 242 2.71 9.19 -25.14
CA TYR A 242 2.99 7.74 -25.11
C TYR A 242 4.39 7.40 -25.67
N PRO A 243 4.85 7.99 -26.80
CA PRO A 243 6.23 7.80 -27.28
C PRO A 243 7.30 8.27 -26.29
N ASP A 244 7.16 9.45 -25.68
CA ASP A 244 8.17 9.97 -24.74
C ASP A 244 8.31 9.06 -23.51
N ALA A 245 7.18 8.51 -23.03
CA ALA A 245 7.18 7.56 -21.92
C ALA A 245 7.86 6.24 -22.31
N ILE A 246 7.66 5.75 -23.54
CA ILE A 246 8.34 4.55 -24.06
C ILE A 246 9.85 4.78 -24.11
N ASP A 247 10.30 5.86 -24.76
CA ASP A 247 11.73 6.13 -24.95
C ASP A 247 12.45 6.29 -23.62
N SER A 248 11.85 7.06 -22.70
CA SER A 248 12.37 7.25 -21.35
C SER A 248 12.47 5.93 -20.58
N VAL A 249 11.45 5.07 -20.62
CA VAL A 249 11.48 3.79 -19.88
C VAL A 249 12.46 2.82 -20.52
N ARG A 250 12.45 2.66 -21.86
CA ARG A 250 13.35 1.75 -22.59
C ARG A 250 14.80 2.03 -22.27
N LYS A 251 15.20 3.31 -22.22
CA LYS A 251 16.55 3.74 -21.86
C LYS A 251 16.99 3.27 -20.47
N GLU A 252 16.09 3.30 -19.48
CA GLU A 252 16.44 2.93 -18.11
C GLU A 252 16.47 1.41 -17.91
N ILE A 253 15.68 0.66 -18.68
CA ILE A 253 15.53 -0.79 -18.52
C ILE A 253 16.33 -1.62 -19.53
N GLU A 254 16.93 -1.01 -20.55
CA GLU A 254 17.78 -1.73 -21.51
C GLU A 254 18.99 -2.35 -20.82
N TYR A 255 19.32 -3.59 -21.21
CA TYR A 255 20.55 -4.26 -20.78
C TYR A 255 20.97 -5.32 -21.81
N PRO A 256 22.26 -5.68 -21.89
CA PRO A 256 22.76 -6.51 -23.00
C PRO A 256 22.22 -7.95 -23.03
N GLY A 257 21.70 -8.47 -21.91
CA GLY A 257 21.14 -9.82 -21.81
C GLY A 257 19.76 -10.02 -22.43
N ALA A 258 19.08 -8.95 -22.88
CA ALA A 258 17.79 -9.03 -23.54
C ALA A 258 17.59 -7.92 -24.58
N LYS A 259 16.89 -8.21 -25.67
CA LYS A 259 16.65 -7.27 -26.77
C LYS A 259 15.17 -6.96 -26.90
N PHE A 260 14.81 -5.69 -27.16
CA PHE A 260 13.44 -5.34 -27.53
C PHE A 260 13.09 -5.96 -28.89
N VAL A 261 11.92 -6.60 -28.99
CA VAL A 261 11.51 -7.38 -30.18
C VAL A 261 10.18 -6.93 -30.79
N SER A 262 9.58 -5.86 -30.30
CA SER A 262 8.29 -5.35 -30.81
C SER A 262 8.15 -3.84 -30.62
N GLU A 263 7.59 -3.17 -31.62
CA GLU A 263 7.12 -1.78 -31.49
C GLU A 263 5.68 -1.68 -30.97
N GLU A 264 4.85 -2.69 -31.23
CA GLU A 264 3.47 -2.74 -30.72
C GLU A 264 3.43 -2.98 -29.20
N TYR A 265 4.30 -3.88 -28.71
CA TYR A 265 4.48 -4.19 -27.29
C TYR A 265 5.80 -3.60 -26.81
N PRO A 266 5.83 -2.33 -26.35
CA PRO A 266 7.07 -1.59 -26.21
C PRO A 266 8.01 -2.15 -25.13
N LEU A 267 7.48 -2.88 -24.16
CA LEU A 267 8.25 -3.56 -23.10
C LEU A 267 8.69 -4.98 -23.47
N LEU A 268 8.22 -5.53 -24.61
CA LEU A 268 8.50 -6.92 -24.97
C LEU A 268 9.96 -7.09 -25.35
N ARG A 269 10.65 -7.88 -24.53
CA ARG A 269 12.05 -8.25 -24.70
C ARG A 269 12.22 -9.75 -24.81
N GLU A 270 13.27 -10.19 -25.48
CA GLU A 270 13.64 -11.60 -25.61
C GLU A 270 15.05 -11.80 -25.05
N THR A 271 15.20 -12.77 -24.14
CA THR A 271 16.50 -13.18 -23.60
C THR A 271 17.28 -14.05 -24.59
N GLU A 272 18.60 -14.06 -24.47
CA GLU A 272 19.45 -15.03 -25.16
C GLU A 272 19.58 -16.32 -24.32
N GLU A 273 19.71 -17.48 -24.97
CA GLU A 273 19.94 -18.74 -24.26
C GLU A 273 21.39 -18.82 -23.78
N THR A 274 21.58 -18.93 -22.46
CA THR A 274 22.89 -19.06 -21.80
C THR A 274 23.05 -20.40 -21.08
N ASN A 275 21.96 -21.14 -20.89
CA ASN A 275 21.93 -22.46 -20.27
C ASN A 275 21.19 -23.45 -21.19
N PRO A 276 21.90 -24.26 -22.01
CA PRO A 276 21.26 -25.27 -22.85
C PRO A 276 20.72 -26.47 -22.05
N GLY A 277 21.14 -26.66 -20.80
CA GLY A 277 20.74 -27.79 -19.95
C GLY A 277 19.35 -27.66 -19.31
N LYS A 278 19.09 -28.50 -18.30
CA LYS A 278 17.90 -28.39 -17.44
C LYS A 278 18.00 -27.09 -16.63
N PRO A 279 16.99 -26.20 -16.67
CA PRO A 279 17.04 -24.99 -15.87
C PRO A 279 16.73 -25.31 -14.39
N PRO A 280 17.18 -24.48 -13.42
CA PRO A 280 16.94 -24.70 -12.00
C PRO A 280 15.45 -24.60 -11.62
N ASN A 281 15.06 -25.26 -10.54
CA ASN A 281 13.84 -24.88 -9.82
C ASN A 281 14.02 -23.48 -9.22
N ILE A 282 12.93 -22.71 -9.15
CA ILE A 282 12.89 -21.40 -8.51
C ILE A 282 11.93 -21.48 -7.32
N VAL A 283 12.43 -21.15 -6.13
CA VAL A 283 11.61 -20.94 -4.94
C VAL A 283 11.71 -19.46 -4.58
N LEU A 284 10.63 -18.71 -4.79
CA LEU A 284 10.51 -17.29 -4.45
C LEU A 284 9.68 -17.14 -3.17
N VAL A 285 10.31 -16.62 -2.13
CA VAL A 285 9.66 -16.31 -0.85
C VAL A 285 9.51 -14.79 -0.74
N LEU A 286 8.28 -14.32 -0.89
CA LEU A 286 7.88 -12.95 -0.58
C LEU A 286 7.76 -12.81 0.94
N LEU A 287 8.49 -11.85 1.50
CA LEU A 287 8.62 -11.62 2.93
C LEU A 287 7.75 -10.41 3.34
N GLU A 288 6.56 -10.70 3.86
CA GLU A 288 5.55 -9.73 4.29
C GLU A 288 6.14 -8.68 5.26
N SER A 289 6.06 -7.40 4.91
CA SER A 289 6.46 -6.27 5.76
C SER A 289 7.92 -6.29 6.27
N TRP A 290 8.84 -7.08 5.68
CA TRP A 290 10.25 -7.12 6.12
C TRP A 290 11.01 -5.84 5.75
N THR A 291 11.45 -5.07 6.75
CA THR A 291 12.36 -3.93 6.55
C THR A 291 13.83 -4.33 6.47
N GLY A 292 14.54 -3.85 5.45
CA GLY A 292 15.93 -4.21 5.16
C GLY A 292 16.91 -4.00 6.32
N LYS A 293 16.77 -2.91 7.10
CA LYS A 293 17.66 -2.63 8.24
C LYS A 293 17.66 -3.70 9.33
N TYR A 294 16.58 -4.47 9.44
CA TYR A 294 16.45 -5.55 10.42
C TYR A 294 16.85 -6.92 9.85
N ALA A 295 16.81 -7.08 8.52
CA ALA A 295 17.40 -8.24 7.83
C ALA A 295 18.93 -8.21 7.84
N TYR A 296 19.51 -7.01 7.75
CA TYR A 296 20.95 -6.78 7.72
C TYR A 296 21.32 -5.58 8.58
N SER A 297 21.68 -5.85 9.84
CA SER A 297 21.99 -4.80 10.82
C SER A 297 23.19 -3.94 10.45
N ASN A 298 24.19 -4.46 9.73
CA ASN A 298 25.37 -3.70 9.27
C ASN A 298 25.94 -2.71 10.30
N GLU A 299 26.25 -3.20 11.51
CA GLU A 299 26.81 -2.41 12.63
C GLU A 299 25.85 -1.37 13.25
N GLN A 300 24.57 -1.38 12.88
CA GLN A 300 23.53 -0.59 13.56
C GLN A 300 23.30 -1.10 15.00
N PRO A 301 22.89 -0.21 15.93
CA PRO A 301 22.53 -0.59 17.28
C PRO A 301 21.48 -1.70 17.29
N LEU A 302 21.69 -2.69 18.17
CA LEU A 302 20.78 -3.82 18.32
C LEU A 302 19.80 -3.59 19.47
N PRO A 303 18.49 -3.81 19.28
CA PRO A 303 17.52 -3.74 20.37
C PRO A 303 17.85 -4.78 21.44
N GLU A 304 17.97 -4.33 22.70
CA GLU A 304 18.45 -5.13 23.83
C GLU A 304 19.77 -5.89 23.60
N GLY A 305 20.61 -5.46 22.65
CA GLY A 305 21.82 -6.19 22.26
C GLY A 305 21.57 -7.51 21.50
N LYS A 306 20.34 -7.74 21.02
CA LYS A 306 19.92 -8.96 20.30
C LYS A 306 19.72 -8.68 18.81
N ARG A 307 20.16 -9.61 17.96
CA ARG A 307 19.86 -9.55 16.52
C ARG A 307 18.40 -9.92 16.26
N ILE A 308 17.71 -9.15 15.41
CA ILE A 308 16.32 -9.40 15.01
C ILE A 308 16.23 -10.57 14.01
N ALA A 309 17.15 -10.66 13.04
CA ALA A 309 17.14 -11.72 12.01
C ALA A 309 18.48 -12.45 11.88
N PRO A 310 19.01 -13.07 12.95
CA PRO A 310 20.35 -13.64 12.93
C PRO A 310 20.53 -14.81 11.96
N HIS A 311 19.48 -15.57 11.61
CA HIS A 311 19.63 -16.65 10.62
C HIS A 311 19.74 -16.08 9.21
N PHE A 312 18.91 -15.09 8.87
CA PHE A 312 18.94 -14.40 7.59
C PHE A 312 20.25 -13.62 7.41
N GLU A 313 20.74 -12.94 8.46
CA GLU A 313 22.06 -12.29 8.44
C GLU A 313 23.20 -13.27 8.14
N ASN A 314 23.15 -14.48 8.70
CA ASN A 314 24.13 -15.52 8.39
C ASN A 314 23.99 -15.96 6.93
N LEU A 315 22.76 -16.13 6.45
CA LEU A 315 22.46 -16.52 5.07
C LEU A 315 22.95 -15.49 4.05
N ILE A 316 22.92 -14.19 4.37
CA ILE A 316 23.47 -13.11 3.53
C ILE A 316 24.95 -13.36 3.20
N ARG A 317 25.73 -13.94 4.13
CA ARG A 317 27.15 -14.27 3.90
C ARG A 317 27.36 -15.43 2.94
N GLU A 318 26.32 -16.21 2.67
CA GLU A 318 26.34 -17.36 1.78
C GLU A 318 25.63 -17.09 0.44
N GLY A 319 24.97 -15.94 0.28
CA GLY A 319 24.19 -15.58 -0.90
C GLY A 319 24.58 -14.24 -1.53
N THR A 320 23.93 -13.90 -2.64
CA THR A 320 24.01 -12.54 -3.23
C THR A 320 22.91 -11.68 -2.64
N TYR A 321 23.26 -10.73 -1.78
CA TYR A 321 22.35 -9.79 -1.12
C TYR A 321 22.44 -8.40 -1.74
N PHE A 322 21.31 -7.76 -1.98
CA PHE A 322 21.23 -6.39 -2.50
C PHE A 322 20.85 -5.43 -1.38
N SER A 323 21.82 -4.66 -0.87
CA SER A 323 21.61 -3.82 0.32
C SER A 323 20.82 -2.54 0.02
N SER A 324 20.76 -2.11 -1.23
CA SER A 324 19.99 -0.96 -1.71
C SER A 324 18.85 -1.41 -2.64
N PHE A 325 18.04 -2.35 -2.16
CA PHE A 325 16.87 -2.86 -2.88
C PHE A 325 15.58 -2.20 -2.34
N PHE A 326 14.74 -1.68 -3.23
CA PHE A 326 13.60 -0.84 -2.86
C PHE A 326 12.26 -1.40 -3.36
N ALA A 327 11.24 -1.28 -2.50
CA ALA A 327 9.87 -1.59 -2.85
C ALA A 327 9.31 -0.52 -3.79
N SER A 328 8.56 -0.94 -4.82
CA SER A 328 7.93 -0.02 -5.78
C SER A 328 6.64 0.61 -5.26
N GLY A 329 6.16 0.18 -4.10
CA GLY A 329 5.05 0.78 -3.37
C GLY A 329 5.12 0.46 -1.88
N GLY A 330 4.05 0.75 -1.15
CA GLY A 330 4.00 0.58 0.32
C GLY A 330 3.00 -0.48 0.79
N ARG A 331 2.70 -1.48 -0.05
CA ARG A 331 1.70 -2.53 0.24
C ARG A 331 2.04 -3.84 -0.46
N THR A 332 1.54 -4.93 0.10
CA THR A 332 1.63 -6.28 -0.46
C THR A 332 1.15 -6.32 -1.91
N THR A 333 0.03 -5.69 -2.25
CA THR A 333 -0.49 -5.66 -3.64
C THR A 333 0.44 -4.91 -4.60
N ASN A 334 1.10 -3.83 -4.17
CA ASN A 334 2.10 -3.14 -4.98
C ASN A 334 3.34 -4.03 -5.17
N GLY A 335 3.80 -4.68 -4.10
CA GLY A 335 4.95 -5.58 -4.11
C GLY A 335 4.73 -6.81 -4.98
N LEU A 336 3.56 -7.43 -4.88
CA LEU A 336 3.11 -8.55 -5.71
C LEU A 336 3.05 -8.17 -7.18
N LEU A 337 2.38 -7.06 -7.52
CA LEU A 337 2.28 -6.59 -8.91
C LEU A 337 3.69 -6.35 -9.49
N SER A 338 4.55 -5.64 -8.76
CA SER A 338 5.89 -5.29 -9.24
C SER A 338 6.79 -6.51 -9.36
N THR A 339 6.78 -7.40 -8.38
CA THR A 339 7.65 -8.59 -8.33
C THR A 339 7.21 -9.68 -9.30
N LEU A 340 5.91 -9.92 -9.42
CA LEU A 340 5.36 -11.04 -10.20
C LEU A 340 4.98 -10.65 -11.63
N THR A 341 4.91 -9.37 -11.96
CA THR A 341 4.64 -8.92 -13.35
C THR A 341 5.71 -8.00 -13.91
N GLY A 342 6.57 -7.42 -13.07
CA GLY A 342 7.56 -6.43 -13.50
C GLY A 342 6.94 -5.09 -13.89
N ILE A 343 5.65 -4.86 -13.63
CA ILE A 343 4.94 -3.61 -13.93
C ILE A 343 4.66 -2.89 -12.60
N PRO A 344 5.08 -1.63 -12.43
CA PRO A 344 4.83 -0.89 -11.19
C PRO A 344 3.42 -0.31 -11.15
N ASP A 345 2.95 -0.03 -9.93
CA ASP A 345 1.68 0.67 -9.72
C ASP A 345 1.83 2.21 -9.78
N GLY A 346 0.70 2.90 -9.81
CA GLY A 346 0.61 4.35 -9.65
C GLY A 346 0.30 4.79 -8.21
N PRO A 347 0.33 6.11 -7.96
CA PRO A 347 -0.18 6.70 -6.73
C PRO A 347 -1.71 6.56 -6.63
N GLY A 348 -2.22 6.49 -5.41
CA GLY A 348 -3.64 6.46 -5.10
C GLY A 348 -4.21 5.04 -5.12
N LEU A 349 -5.34 4.87 -5.81
CA LEU A 349 -6.02 3.58 -5.96
C LEU A 349 -5.14 2.59 -6.72
N THR A 350 -4.78 1.49 -6.07
CA THR A 350 -3.97 0.42 -6.68
C THR A 350 -4.61 -0.12 -7.95
N SER A 351 -3.77 -0.39 -8.96
CA SER A 351 -4.21 -0.92 -10.24
C SER A 351 -4.90 -2.27 -10.10
N VAL A 352 -4.61 -3.06 -9.05
CA VAL A 352 -5.30 -4.35 -8.82
C VAL A 352 -6.80 -4.21 -8.53
N ARG A 353 -7.27 -2.98 -8.25
CA ARG A 353 -8.67 -2.64 -8.00
C ARG A 353 -9.31 -1.81 -9.11
N THR A 354 -8.65 -1.69 -10.26
CA THR A 354 -9.14 -0.94 -11.42
C THR A 354 -9.27 -1.86 -12.64
N PRO A 355 -10.07 -1.52 -13.66
CA PRO A 355 -10.21 -2.33 -14.87
C PRO A 355 -8.89 -2.62 -15.59
N GLN A 356 -7.87 -1.79 -15.37
CA GLN A 356 -6.50 -1.94 -15.85
C GLN A 356 -5.88 -3.30 -15.51
N ILE A 357 -6.23 -3.91 -14.37
CA ILE A 357 -5.68 -5.22 -13.98
C ILE A 357 -6.11 -6.37 -14.91
N LEU A 358 -7.16 -6.16 -15.71
CA LEU A 358 -7.61 -7.13 -16.71
C LEU A 358 -6.72 -7.14 -17.97
N SER A 359 -5.74 -6.23 -18.05
CA SER A 359 -4.71 -6.24 -19.08
C SER A 359 -3.92 -7.55 -19.06
N ARG A 360 -3.34 -7.93 -20.20
CA ARG A 360 -2.52 -9.14 -20.34
C ARG A 360 -1.13 -8.91 -19.79
N PHE A 361 -0.89 -9.36 -18.56
CA PHE A 361 0.44 -9.31 -17.95
C PHE A 361 1.30 -10.49 -18.42
N GLY A 362 2.59 -10.21 -18.65
CA GLY A 362 3.61 -11.25 -18.74
C GLY A 362 4.03 -11.66 -17.34
N GLY A 363 3.12 -12.28 -16.57
CA GLY A 363 3.41 -12.70 -15.19
C GLY A 363 4.55 -13.73 -15.13
N LEU A 364 5.30 -13.77 -14.03
CA LEU A 364 6.42 -14.68 -13.84
C LEU A 364 6.03 -16.15 -14.05
N GLY A 365 4.85 -16.55 -13.56
CA GLY A 365 4.28 -17.88 -13.82
C GLY A 365 4.02 -18.12 -15.31
N THR A 366 3.36 -17.16 -15.98
CA THR A 366 3.12 -17.22 -17.42
C THR A 366 4.41 -17.36 -18.24
N ILE A 367 5.43 -16.56 -17.90
CA ILE A 367 6.72 -16.57 -18.58
C ILE A 367 7.42 -17.91 -18.37
N LEU A 368 7.59 -18.38 -17.12
CA LEU A 368 8.33 -19.62 -16.85
C LEU A 368 7.58 -20.86 -17.36
N LYS A 369 6.26 -20.86 -17.33
CA LYS A 369 5.43 -21.91 -17.95
C LYS A 369 5.69 -22.04 -19.46
N SER A 370 6.00 -20.93 -20.14
CA SER A 370 6.33 -20.97 -21.57
C SER A 370 7.64 -21.71 -21.88
N VAL A 371 8.52 -21.87 -20.88
CA VAL A 371 9.77 -22.65 -20.96
C VAL A 371 9.70 -23.95 -20.14
N GLY A 372 8.50 -24.44 -19.87
CA GLY A 372 8.26 -25.79 -19.35
C GLY A 372 8.20 -25.94 -17.83
N TYR A 373 8.05 -24.84 -17.09
CA TYR A 373 7.91 -24.90 -15.64
C TYR A 373 6.51 -25.33 -15.19
N ASP A 374 6.46 -26.11 -14.11
CA ASP A 374 5.28 -26.24 -13.26
C ASP A 374 5.20 -25.00 -12.34
N THR A 375 4.00 -24.46 -12.11
CA THR A 375 3.85 -23.16 -11.43
C THR A 375 2.87 -23.27 -10.27
N LEU A 376 3.32 -22.90 -9.08
CA LEU A 376 2.49 -22.92 -7.88
C LEU A 376 2.68 -21.70 -7.00
N PHE A 377 1.58 -21.26 -6.39
CA PHE A 377 1.52 -20.24 -5.37
C PHE A 377 0.95 -20.84 -4.09
N VAL A 378 1.68 -20.76 -2.98
CA VAL A 378 1.25 -21.30 -1.67
C VAL A 378 1.19 -20.17 -0.66
N HIS A 379 0.05 -19.99 0.01
CA HIS A 379 -0.20 -18.92 0.96
C HIS A 379 -0.99 -19.41 2.17
N GLY A 380 -0.63 -18.94 3.36
CA GLY A 380 -1.30 -19.32 4.61
C GLY A 380 -2.61 -18.56 4.87
N GLY A 381 -2.87 -17.48 4.15
CA GLY A 381 -4.08 -16.67 4.28
C GLY A 381 -5.14 -16.96 3.23
N ASP A 382 -6.27 -16.26 3.32
CA ASP A 382 -7.36 -16.34 2.34
C ASP A 382 -6.91 -15.74 1.00
N VAL A 383 -6.77 -16.58 -0.02
CA VAL A 383 -6.39 -16.15 -1.37
C VAL A 383 -7.51 -15.36 -2.07
N ASN A 384 -8.72 -15.28 -1.53
CA ASN A 384 -9.76 -14.38 -2.05
C ASN A 384 -9.60 -12.93 -1.54
N PHE A 385 -8.81 -12.72 -0.48
CA PHE A 385 -8.46 -11.38 -0.03
C PHE A 385 -7.79 -10.60 -1.17
N ASP A 386 -8.17 -9.33 -1.38
CA ASP A 386 -7.69 -8.49 -2.47
C ASP A 386 -7.82 -9.10 -3.90
N ASN A 387 -8.75 -10.04 -4.10
CA ASN A 387 -8.90 -10.81 -5.33
C ASN A 387 -7.63 -11.57 -5.77
N MET A 388 -6.74 -11.91 -4.83
CA MET A 388 -5.44 -12.51 -5.14
C MET A 388 -5.54 -13.82 -5.94
N LEU A 389 -6.56 -14.65 -5.71
CA LEU A 389 -6.79 -15.91 -6.42
C LEU A 389 -6.90 -15.69 -7.93
N PHE A 390 -7.68 -14.68 -8.33
CA PHE A 390 -7.81 -14.30 -9.73
C PHE A 390 -6.49 -13.75 -10.28
N LEU A 391 -5.79 -12.93 -9.51
CA LEU A 391 -4.51 -12.35 -9.93
C LEU A 391 -3.43 -13.42 -10.15
N PHE A 392 -3.33 -14.38 -9.23
CA PHE A 392 -2.34 -15.45 -9.34
C PHE A 392 -2.63 -16.37 -10.53
N ASP A 393 -3.89 -16.72 -10.77
CA ASP A 393 -4.27 -17.47 -11.97
C ASP A 393 -3.92 -16.68 -13.25
N HIS A 394 -4.29 -15.40 -13.28
CA HIS A 394 -4.02 -14.48 -14.39
C HIS A 394 -2.53 -14.23 -14.64
N TRP A 395 -1.70 -14.27 -13.59
CA TRP A 395 -0.23 -14.17 -13.70
C TRP A 395 0.44 -15.52 -14.00
N GLY A 396 -0.35 -16.57 -14.11
CA GLY A 396 0.04 -17.86 -14.69
C GLY A 396 0.47 -18.90 -13.68
N PHE A 397 -0.10 -18.91 -12.47
CA PHE A 397 0.07 -19.99 -11.50
C PHE A 397 -0.99 -21.08 -11.68
N ASP A 398 -0.58 -22.31 -11.98
CA ASP A 398 -1.50 -23.44 -12.21
C ASP A 398 -2.07 -24.02 -10.90
N THR A 399 -1.26 -24.02 -9.84
CA THR A 399 -1.65 -24.54 -8.53
C THR A 399 -1.65 -23.41 -7.52
N ILE A 400 -2.81 -23.06 -6.97
CA ILE A 400 -2.95 -22.01 -5.95
C ILE A 400 -3.50 -22.65 -4.69
N LEU A 401 -2.71 -22.65 -3.62
CA LEU A 401 -3.07 -23.22 -2.32
C LEU A 401 -3.14 -22.09 -1.29
N GLY A 402 -4.34 -21.83 -0.77
CA GLY A 402 -4.60 -20.82 0.26
C GLY A 402 -5.05 -21.44 1.59
N GLN A 403 -5.67 -20.61 2.44
CA GLN A 403 -6.20 -21.02 3.74
C GLN A 403 -7.04 -22.31 3.71
N GLU A 404 -7.90 -22.51 2.68
CA GLU A 404 -8.72 -23.73 2.56
C GLU A 404 -7.90 -25.02 2.51
N TYR A 405 -6.73 -25.00 1.87
CA TYR A 405 -5.81 -26.14 1.84
C TYR A 405 -5.32 -26.47 3.25
N PHE A 406 -4.87 -25.46 4.00
CA PHE A 406 -4.37 -25.64 5.36
C PHE A 406 -5.48 -26.06 6.35
N ASP A 407 -6.69 -25.51 6.21
CA ASP A 407 -7.87 -25.92 6.98
C ASP A 407 -8.16 -27.41 6.79
N SER A 408 -8.00 -27.91 5.56
CA SER A 408 -8.21 -29.32 5.21
C SER A 408 -7.21 -30.28 5.88
N LEU A 409 -5.99 -29.81 6.18
CA LEU A 409 -4.95 -30.62 6.83
C LEU A 409 -5.27 -30.92 8.30
N LYS A 410 -6.06 -30.07 8.96
CA LYS A 410 -6.41 -30.19 10.40
C LYS A 410 -5.20 -30.37 11.34
N LYS A 411 -4.03 -29.88 10.91
CA LYS A 411 -2.74 -30.04 11.59
C LYS A 411 -2.32 -28.80 12.38
N TYR A 412 -2.81 -27.63 11.96
CA TYR A 412 -2.32 -26.32 12.38
C TYR A 412 -3.43 -25.46 12.96
N LYS A 413 -3.04 -24.40 13.70
CA LYS A 413 -3.97 -23.39 14.21
C LYS A 413 -3.69 -22.05 13.53
N PRO A 414 -4.69 -21.40 12.91
CA PRO A 414 -4.47 -20.12 12.24
C PRO A 414 -4.29 -18.98 13.27
N GLY A 415 -3.45 -18.01 12.92
CA GLY A 415 -3.32 -16.72 13.58
C GLY A 415 -4.37 -15.70 13.14
N PRO A 416 -4.11 -14.39 13.33
CA PRO A 416 -5.05 -13.32 12.98
C PRO A 416 -5.42 -13.29 11.50
N TRP A 417 -4.41 -13.36 10.61
CA TRP A 417 -4.57 -13.24 9.15
C TRP A 417 -4.59 -14.58 8.39
N GLY A 418 -4.15 -15.66 9.02
CA GLY A 418 -3.98 -16.97 8.39
C GLY A 418 -2.98 -17.82 9.16
N TYR A 419 -2.45 -18.85 8.53
CA TYR A 419 -1.44 -19.73 9.12
C TYR A 419 -0.08 -19.04 9.26
N TYR A 420 0.64 -19.36 10.34
CA TYR A 420 1.94 -18.78 10.64
C TYR A 420 3.01 -19.26 9.65
N ASP A 421 4.05 -18.45 9.45
CA ASP A 421 5.16 -18.71 8.51
C ASP A 421 5.83 -20.08 8.71
N GLY A 422 5.97 -20.55 9.96
CA GLY A 422 6.53 -21.86 10.24
C GLY A 422 5.69 -23.01 9.67
N ASP A 423 4.36 -22.87 9.69
CA ASP A 423 3.41 -23.84 9.13
C ASP A 423 3.40 -23.74 7.61
N LEU A 424 3.30 -22.51 7.08
CA LEU A 424 3.32 -22.23 5.64
C LEU A 424 4.56 -22.80 4.96
N LEU A 425 5.74 -22.46 5.47
CA LEU A 425 7.00 -22.89 4.87
C LEU A 425 7.26 -24.39 5.10
N ASN A 426 6.73 -24.98 6.17
CA ASN A 426 6.76 -26.43 6.34
C ASN A 426 5.95 -27.13 5.24
N GLU A 427 4.71 -26.69 5.00
CA GLU A 427 3.87 -27.31 3.98
C GLU A 427 4.39 -27.06 2.57
N LEU A 428 4.97 -25.89 2.30
CA LEU A 428 5.71 -25.65 1.06
C LEU A 428 6.80 -26.71 0.87
N HIS A 429 7.62 -26.99 1.88
CA HIS A 429 8.64 -28.04 1.79
C HIS A 429 8.06 -29.42 1.46
N GLU A 430 6.99 -29.85 2.14
CA GLU A 430 6.34 -31.15 1.90
C GLU A 430 5.82 -31.27 0.47
N ILE A 431 5.26 -30.18 -0.09
CA ILE A 431 4.80 -30.12 -1.48
C ILE A 431 5.98 -30.29 -2.44
N LEU A 432 7.13 -29.64 -2.16
CA LEU A 432 8.28 -29.61 -3.06
C LEU A 432 9.09 -30.92 -3.09
N ILE A 433 9.09 -31.72 -2.02
CA ILE A 433 9.84 -33.00 -1.96
C ILE A 433 9.49 -33.93 -3.13
N ASN A 434 8.22 -33.93 -3.55
CA ASN A 434 7.70 -34.87 -4.54
C ASN A 434 7.53 -34.26 -5.95
N ARG A 435 8.13 -33.09 -6.23
CA ARG A 435 7.99 -32.38 -7.52
C ARG A 435 9.18 -32.66 -8.44
N GLU A 436 8.90 -33.11 -9.66
CA GLU A 436 9.93 -33.57 -10.62
C GLU A 436 10.32 -32.56 -11.72
N LYS A 437 9.33 -31.80 -12.24
CA LYS A 437 9.56 -30.79 -13.28
C LYS A 437 10.33 -29.61 -12.69
N PRO A 438 11.13 -28.87 -13.49
CA PRO A 438 11.54 -27.54 -13.04
C PRO A 438 10.28 -26.80 -12.61
N PHE A 439 10.25 -26.33 -11.36
CA PHE A 439 9.07 -25.68 -10.81
C PHE A 439 9.40 -24.25 -10.42
N LEU A 440 8.39 -23.39 -10.52
CA LEU A 440 8.34 -22.08 -9.89
C LEU A 440 7.38 -22.21 -8.73
N ALA A 441 7.92 -22.22 -7.51
CA ALA A 441 7.14 -22.16 -6.30
C ALA A 441 7.25 -20.75 -5.72
N VAL A 442 6.12 -20.06 -5.60
CA VAL A 442 6.04 -18.76 -4.94
C VAL A 442 5.25 -18.89 -3.65
N THR A 443 5.69 -18.22 -2.60
CA THR A 443 4.94 -18.08 -1.35
C THR A 443 5.05 -16.65 -0.83
N LEU A 444 4.03 -16.23 -0.10
CA LEU A 444 3.98 -14.96 0.63
C LEU A 444 3.77 -15.29 2.11
N THR A 445 4.74 -14.90 2.95
CA THR A 445 4.65 -15.01 4.41
C THR A 445 3.56 -14.09 4.97
N LEU A 446 3.22 -14.23 6.25
CA LEU A 446 2.08 -13.52 6.83
C LEU A 446 2.24 -13.15 8.32
N THR A 447 3.12 -13.85 9.06
CA THR A 447 3.24 -13.61 10.52
C THR A 447 3.67 -12.19 10.87
N THR A 448 4.47 -11.57 10.00
CA THR A 448 4.98 -10.20 10.11
C THR A 448 3.95 -9.11 9.74
N HIS A 449 2.66 -9.45 9.66
CA HIS A 449 1.58 -8.49 9.50
C HIS A 449 1.01 -8.04 10.86
N TYR A 450 0.60 -6.77 10.98
CA TYR A 450 -0.11 -6.26 12.16
C TYR A 450 -1.34 -7.14 12.48
N PRO A 451 -1.58 -7.61 13.72
CA PRO A 451 -1.14 -7.03 14.99
C PRO A 451 0.13 -7.68 15.58
N TYR A 452 1.01 -8.21 14.73
CA TYR A 452 2.33 -8.74 15.10
C TYR A 452 2.25 -9.74 16.27
N LYS A 453 1.54 -10.84 16.04
CA LYS A 453 1.39 -11.93 17.01
C LYS A 453 2.22 -13.13 16.61
N VAL A 454 3.04 -13.60 17.53
CA VAL A 454 3.72 -14.90 17.44
C VAL A 454 2.78 -16.04 17.87
N PRO A 455 3.00 -17.29 17.45
CA PRO A 455 2.10 -18.41 17.78
C PRO A 455 2.07 -18.82 19.26
N SER A 456 3.12 -18.50 20.02
CA SER A 456 3.27 -18.84 21.44
C SER A 456 4.21 -17.85 22.13
N GLU A 457 4.07 -17.71 23.46
CA GLU A 457 4.88 -16.80 24.29
C GLU A 457 6.39 -17.13 24.24
N GLU A 458 6.78 -18.37 23.92
CA GLU A 458 8.19 -18.76 23.79
C GLU A 458 8.92 -18.04 22.63
N HIS A 459 8.16 -17.49 21.69
CA HIS A 459 8.66 -16.69 20.58
C HIS A 459 8.69 -15.18 20.88
N GLU A 460 8.27 -14.75 22.09
CA GLU A 460 8.42 -13.37 22.57
C GLU A 460 9.83 -13.17 23.16
N VAL A 461 10.79 -12.90 22.28
CA VAL A 461 12.23 -12.76 22.61
C VAL A 461 12.57 -11.37 23.17
N PHE A 462 11.88 -10.32 22.73
CA PHE A 462 12.08 -8.93 23.12
C PHE A 462 11.12 -8.53 24.24
N SER A 463 11.60 -7.74 25.20
CA SER A 463 10.79 -7.27 26.33
C SER A 463 9.65 -6.37 25.84
N PRO A 464 8.47 -6.40 26.48
CA PRO A 464 7.38 -5.46 26.17
C PRO A 464 7.73 -3.97 26.33
N ASN A 465 8.85 -3.65 27.00
CA ASN A 465 9.34 -2.28 27.16
C ASN A 465 10.24 -1.81 26.01
N GLU A 466 10.73 -2.72 25.16
CA GLU A 466 11.49 -2.39 23.96
C GLU A 466 10.54 -1.77 22.93
N GLU A 467 10.98 -0.70 22.26
CA GLU A 467 10.17 -0.07 21.22
C GLU A 467 9.99 -1.05 20.06
N GLU A 468 8.73 -1.30 19.67
CA GLU A 468 8.38 -2.23 18.58
C GLU A 468 8.72 -3.70 18.84
N ALA A 469 8.86 -4.09 20.11
CA ALA A 469 9.13 -5.46 20.53
C ALA A 469 8.24 -6.50 19.83
N GLU A 470 6.95 -6.21 19.66
CA GLU A 470 6.00 -7.08 18.99
C GLU A 470 6.38 -7.35 17.53
N TYR A 471 6.82 -6.32 16.80
CA TYR A 471 7.27 -6.46 15.43
C TYR A 471 8.60 -7.22 15.36
N PHE A 472 9.54 -6.91 16.26
CA PHE A 472 10.80 -7.66 16.33
C PHE A 472 10.59 -9.14 16.65
N ASN A 473 9.61 -9.49 17.49
CA ASN A 473 9.26 -10.86 17.81
C ASN A 473 8.73 -11.63 16.59
N VAL A 474 7.80 -11.05 15.83
CA VAL A 474 7.30 -11.72 14.61
C VAL A 474 8.33 -11.76 13.48
N TYR A 475 9.19 -10.75 13.37
CA TYR A 475 10.31 -10.76 12.44
C TYR A 475 11.28 -11.89 12.79
N ARG A 476 11.63 -12.03 14.07
CA ARG A 476 12.50 -13.10 14.59
C ARG A 476 11.89 -14.49 14.37
N TYR A 477 10.57 -14.62 14.52
CA TYR A 477 9.84 -15.85 14.22
C TYR A 477 9.88 -16.18 12.72
N SER A 478 9.64 -15.19 11.86
CA SER A 478 9.69 -15.34 10.40
C SER A 478 11.11 -15.71 9.92
N ASP A 479 12.14 -15.09 10.49
CA ASP A 479 13.55 -15.45 10.32
C ASP A 479 13.83 -16.92 10.67
N TRP A 480 13.34 -17.37 11.83
CA TRP A 480 13.42 -18.78 12.23
C TRP A 480 12.67 -19.71 11.26
N ALA A 481 11.49 -19.31 10.78
CA ALA A 481 10.70 -20.11 9.85
C ALA A 481 11.43 -20.31 8.50
N VAL A 482 12.02 -19.23 7.96
CA VAL A 482 12.88 -19.27 6.76
C VAL A 482 14.09 -20.18 6.99
N HIS A 483 14.74 -20.07 8.15
CA HIS A 483 15.86 -20.93 8.49
C HIS A 483 15.45 -22.41 8.56
N SER A 484 14.37 -22.73 9.26
CA SER A 484 13.83 -24.07 9.42
C SER A 484 13.47 -24.70 8.06
N PHE A 485 12.86 -23.93 7.17
CA PHE A 485 12.59 -24.33 5.80
C PHE A 485 13.85 -24.66 5.02
N LEU A 486 14.87 -23.79 5.07
CA LEU A 486 16.14 -24.02 4.37
C LEU A 486 16.90 -25.22 4.93
N GLU A 487 16.90 -25.46 6.24
CA GLU A 487 17.55 -26.63 6.84
C GLU A 487 16.89 -27.95 6.44
N LYS A 488 15.58 -27.95 6.25
CA LYS A 488 14.85 -29.08 5.65
C LYS A 488 15.15 -29.21 4.17
N ALA A 489 15.10 -28.10 3.43
CA ALA A 489 15.40 -28.07 2.01
C ALA A 489 16.80 -28.62 1.72
N LYS A 490 17.84 -28.21 2.46
CA LYS A 490 19.23 -28.70 2.34
C LYS A 490 19.36 -30.23 2.36
N LYS A 491 18.43 -30.93 3.01
CA LYS A 491 18.41 -32.40 3.13
C LYS A 491 17.54 -33.06 2.04
N ALA A 492 16.81 -32.28 1.26
CA ALA A 492 15.87 -32.79 0.26
C ALA A 492 16.51 -32.96 -1.13
N PRO A 493 15.97 -33.87 -1.97
CA PRO A 493 16.50 -34.12 -3.30
C PRO A 493 16.51 -32.90 -4.23
N TYR A 494 15.55 -31.97 -4.06
CA TYR A 494 15.42 -30.81 -4.95
C TYR A 494 16.48 -29.72 -4.72
N PHE A 495 17.16 -29.69 -3.56
CA PHE A 495 18.01 -28.57 -3.15
C PHE A 495 19.11 -28.19 -4.14
N LYS A 496 19.86 -29.19 -4.62
CA LYS A 496 21.01 -29.00 -5.51
C LYS A 496 20.64 -28.30 -6.82
N ASP A 497 19.39 -28.47 -7.25
CA ASP A 497 18.86 -27.91 -8.48
C ASP A 497 17.93 -26.71 -8.25
N THR A 498 17.94 -26.13 -7.06
CA THR A 498 17.02 -25.04 -6.70
C THR A 498 17.77 -23.74 -6.41
N VAL A 499 17.20 -22.63 -6.89
CA VAL A 499 17.57 -21.27 -6.50
C VAL A 499 16.49 -20.73 -5.58
N PHE A 500 16.89 -20.35 -4.37
CA PHE A 500 16.02 -19.73 -3.38
C PHE A 500 16.19 -18.22 -3.46
N ILE A 501 15.07 -17.51 -3.57
CA ILE A 501 15.04 -16.05 -3.70
C ILE A 501 14.12 -15.53 -2.60
N PHE A 502 14.64 -14.63 -1.79
CA PHE A 502 13.90 -13.98 -0.71
C PHE A 502 13.77 -12.50 -1.05
N VAL A 503 12.54 -11.98 -1.06
CA VAL A 503 12.27 -10.60 -1.44
C VAL A 503 11.19 -10.01 -0.54
N GLY A 504 11.45 -8.86 0.08
CA GLY A 504 10.40 -8.14 0.81
C GLY A 504 9.33 -7.63 -0.16
N ASP A 505 8.07 -7.59 0.28
CA ASP A 505 6.98 -7.00 -0.49
C ASP A 505 6.86 -5.48 -0.23
N HIS A 506 7.00 -5.05 1.02
CA HIS A 506 7.14 -3.69 1.49
C HIS A 506 7.75 -3.67 2.91
N THR A 507 7.89 -2.48 3.49
CA THR A 507 8.38 -2.30 4.87
C THR A 507 7.20 -2.21 5.84
N HIS A 508 7.43 -2.42 7.13
CA HIS A 508 6.41 -2.17 8.17
C HIS A 508 6.10 -0.68 8.43
N HIS A 509 6.73 0.25 7.71
CA HIS A 509 6.52 1.71 7.77
C HIS A 509 6.71 2.43 9.12
N ARG A 510 6.84 1.73 10.25
CA ARG A 510 6.90 2.33 11.59
C ARG A 510 8.32 2.78 11.95
N ASN A 511 8.43 4.00 12.48
CA ASN A 511 9.69 4.60 12.94
C ASN A 511 10.87 4.47 11.94
N LEU A 512 10.57 4.62 10.66
CA LEU A 512 11.55 4.56 9.57
C LEU A 512 11.89 5.96 9.05
N ASP A 513 13.15 6.17 8.71
CA ASP A 513 13.56 7.33 7.91
C ASP A 513 13.17 7.15 6.42
N TYR A 514 13.36 8.19 5.61
CA TYR A 514 12.97 8.21 4.19
C TYR A 514 13.69 7.16 3.32
N PHE A 515 14.89 6.70 3.71
CA PHE A 515 15.58 5.60 3.02
C PHE A 515 15.01 4.26 3.47
N GLU A 516 14.90 4.08 4.77
CA GLU A 516 14.46 2.83 5.39
C GLU A 516 13.02 2.48 5.04
N ASP A 517 12.15 3.49 4.88
CA ASP A 517 10.72 3.33 4.60
C ASP A 517 10.42 2.57 3.30
N ARG A 518 11.39 2.44 2.38
CA ARG A 518 11.24 1.67 1.14
C ARG A 518 12.31 0.57 0.97
N ASN A 519 13.33 0.54 1.83
CA ASN A 519 14.40 -0.45 1.74
C ASN A 519 13.93 -1.79 2.32
N ILE A 520 13.95 -2.81 1.46
CA ILE A 520 13.47 -4.16 1.74
C ILE A 520 14.58 -5.16 1.40
N PRO A 521 14.64 -6.33 2.05
CA PRO A 521 15.67 -7.32 1.77
C PRO A 521 15.44 -7.98 0.41
N PHE A 522 16.53 -8.16 -0.34
CA PHE A 522 16.55 -9.03 -1.52
C PHE A 522 17.80 -9.91 -1.51
N LEU A 523 17.60 -11.22 -1.45
CA LEU A 523 18.65 -12.22 -1.31
C LEU A 523 18.44 -13.36 -2.28
N ILE A 524 19.48 -13.69 -3.05
CA ILE A 524 19.52 -14.86 -3.91
C ILE A 524 20.49 -15.88 -3.29
N TYR A 525 19.96 -17.04 -2.92
CA TYR A 525 20.71 -18.16 -2.36
C TYR A 525 20.70 -19.35 -3.32
N ALA A 526 21.86 -19.61 -3.93
CA ALA A 526 22.08 -20.70 -4.87
C ALA A 526 23.50 -21.26 -4.71
N PRO A 527 23.77 -22.02 -3.62
CA PRO A 527 25.11 -22.46 -3.29
C PRO A 527 25.73 -23.26 -4.44
N GLY A 528 26.97 -22.92 -4.81
CA GLY A 528 27.69 -23.54 -5.93
C GLY A 528 27.26 -23.06 -7.33
N ARG A 529 26.22 -22.22 -7.45
CA ARG A 529 25.76 -21.65 -8.73
C ARG A 529 25.99 -20.15 -8.81
N ILE A 530 25.69 -19.42 -7.73
CA ILE A 530 25.84 -17.97 -7.66
C ILE A 530 26.74 -17.64 -6.45
N PRO A 531 27.86 -16.91 -6.65
CA PRO A 531 28.78 -16.60 -5.57
C PRO A 531 28.15 -15.65 -4.55
N ALA A 532 28.52 -15.80 -3.28
CA ALA A 532 28.10 -14.89 -2.24
C ALA A 532 28.73 -13.50 -2.41
N ARG A 533 27.94 -12.44 -2.23
CA ARG A 533 28.40 -11.05 -2.26
C ARG A 533 27.31 -10.11 -1.72
N ILE A 534 27.72 -8.95 -1.24
CA ILE A 534 26.80 -7.83 -1.00
C ILE A 534 26.94 -6.86 -2.17
N ASP A 535 25.82 -6.59 -2.84
CA ASP A 535 25.71 -5.67 -3.96
C ASP A 535 25.02 -4.37 -3.52
N PRO A 536 25.74 -3.23 -3.50
CA PRO A 536 25.18 -1.97 -3.05
C PRO A 536 24.43 -1.19 -4.14
N ARG A 537 24.34 -1.72 -5.37
CA ARG A 537 23.65 -1.02 -6.47
C ARG A 537 22.18 -0.83 -6.13
N ILE A 538 21.65 0.37 -6.42
CA ILE A 538 20.22 0.65 -6.33
C ILE A 538 19.46 -0.28 -7.26
N SER A 539 18.49 -0.98 -6.70
CA SER A 539 17.68 -1.97 -7.41
C SER A 539 16.27 -1.99 -6.83
N SER A 540 15.34 -2.65 -7.50
CA SER A 540 13.93 -2.67 -7.10
C SER A 540 13.23 -3.98 -7.45
N GLN A 541 12.01 -4.14 -6.93
CA GLN A 541 11.12 -5.27 -7.25
C GLN A 541 10.92 -5.49 -8.76
N LEU A 542 11.00 -4.44 -9.57
CA LEU A 542 10.88 -4.53 -11.03
C LEU A 542 12.01 -5.34 -11.67
N ASP A 543 13.16 -5.45 -11.00
CA ASP A 543 14.34 -6.17 -11.46
C ASP A 543 14.25 -7.69 -11.19
N VAL A 544 13.27 -8.16 -10.41
CA VAL A 544 13.16 -9.58 -10.02
C VAL A 544 12.95 -10.49 -11.22
N ILE A 545 11.97 -10.20 -12.10
CA ILE A 545 11.70 -11.03 -13.28
C ILE A 545 12.94 -11.15 -14.18
N PRO A 546 13.53 -10.06 -14.68
CA PRO A 546 14.74 -10.14 -15.51
C PRO A 546 15.88 -10.93 -14.85
N THR A 547 16.08 -10.76 -13.54
CA THR A 547 17.10 -11.48 -12.78
C THR A 547 16.81 -12.98 -12.71
N VAL A 548 15.55 -13.38 -12.46
CA VAL A 548 15.13 -14.79 -12.52
C VAL A 548 15.35 -15.37 -13.92
N LEU A 549 15.04 -14.63 -14.98
CA LEU A 549 15.24 -15.11 -16.35
C LEU A 549 16.73 -15.27 -16.69
N GLY A 550 17.59 -14.37 -16.20
CA GLY A 550 19.05 -14.52 -16.29
C GLY A 550 19.57 -15.79 -15.62
N ILE A 551 19.02 -16.15 -14.45
CA ILE A 551 19.33 -17.39 -13.72
C ILE A 551 18.85 -18.64 -14.47
N VAL A 552 17.64 -18.58 -15.03
CA VAL A 552 17.04 -19.68 -15.80
C VAL A 552 17.83 -19.92 -17.09
N GLY A 553 18.29 -18.85 -17.73
CA GLY A 553 19.20 -18.89 -18.88
C GLY A 553 18.58 -19.48 -20.14
N LYS A 554 17.24 -19.48 -20.26
CA LYS A 554 16.51 -19.91 -21.45
C LYS A 554 16.14 -18.71 -22.31
N LYS A 555 16.06 -18.94 -23.62
CA LYS A 555 15.49 -17.98 -24.57
C LYS A 555 13.99 -17.87 -24.33
N VAL A 556 13.52 -16.70 -23.89
CA VAL A 556 12.12 -16.46 -23.57
C VAL A 556 11.75 -14.99 -23.76
N ARG A 557 10.48 -14.75 -24.12
CA ARG A 557 9.93 -13.39 -24.23
C ARG A 557 9.25 -12.97 -22.93
N PHE A 558 9.53 -11.75 -22.49
CA PHE A 558 8.99 -11.17 -21.26
C PHE A 558 8.74 -9.67 -21.42
N SER A 559 7.87 -9.12 -20.57
CA SER A 559 7.59 -7.68 -20.51
C SER A 559 7.61 -7.26 -19.06
N ALA A 560 8.63 -6.48 -18.70
CA ALA A 560 8.87 -5.98 -17.36
C ALA A 560 9.59 -4.63 -17.45
N MET A 561 9.56 -3.83 -16.38
CA MET A 561 10.19 -2.51 -16.26
C MET A 561 11.42 -2.53 -15.34
N GLY A 562 12.19 -3.62 -15.38
CA GLY A 562 13.48 -3.72 -14.69
C GLY A 562 14.57 -4.38 -15.53
N ARG A 563 15.69 -4.71 -14.87
CA ARG A 563 16.93 -5.25 -15.47
C ARG A 563 17.46 -6.47 -14.71
N ASP A 564 18.28 -7.28 -15.38
CA ASP A 564 18.93 -8.44 -14.75
C ASP A 564 20.08 -7.98 -13.82
N LEU A 565 19.88 -8.11 -12.51
CA LEU A 565 20.86 -7.68 -11.51
C LEU A 565 22.13 -8.54 -11.48
N LEU A 566 22.12 -9.75 -12.07
CA LEU A 566 23.31 -10.59 -12.15
C LEU A 566 24.14 -10.34 -13.41
N ASP A 567 23.62 -9.55 -14.37
CA ASP A 567 24.39 -9.13 -15.52
C ASP A 567 25.48 -8.13 -15.09
N LYS A 568 26.73 -8.58 -15.16
CA LYS A 568 27.92 -7.80 -14.76
C LYS A 568 28.19 -6.59 -15.67
N ARG A 569 27.55 -6.52 -16.83
CA ARG A 569 27.70 -5.40 -17.78
C ARG A 569 26.85 -4.20 -17.40
N ILE A 570 25.91 -4.35 -16.48
CA ILE A 570 25.07 -3.27 -16.00
C ILE A 570 25.83 -2.44 -14.97
N SER A 571 26.06 -1.17 -15.31
CA SER A 571 26.60 -0.15 -14.41
C SER A 571 25.49 0.76 -13.89
N GLY A 572 25.56 1.14 -12.61
CA GLY A 572 24.55 1.99 -11.99
C GLY A 572 23.28 1.24 -11.58
N GLY A 573 22.35 1.96 -10.96
CA GLY A 573 21.17 1.39 -10.33
C GLY A 573 20.07 2.44 -10.21
N VAL A 574 18.81 2.04 -10.39
CA VAL A 574 17.65 2.92 -10.30
C VAL A 574 16.49 2.20 -9.63
N ALA A 575 15.59 2.94 -8.98
CA ALA A 575 14.34 2.43 -8.48
C ALA A 575 13.20 3.45 -8.67
N TYR A 576 12.06 2.98 -9.17
CA TYR A 576 10.81 3.72 -9.18
C TYR A 576 9.95 3.29 -7.99
N PHE A 577 9.23 4.25 -7.40
CA PHE A 577 8.19 3.94 -6.43
C PHE A 577 7.00 4.91 -6.52
N ALA A 578 5.83 4.45 -6.08
CA ALA A 578 4.65 5.28 -5.88
C ALA A 578 3.86 4.82 -4.65
N PHE A 579 3.40 5.77 -3.84
CA PHE A 579 2.58 5.49 -2.67
C PHE A 579 1.77 6.73 -2.27
N GLY A 580 0.56 6.53 -1.75
CA GLY A 580 -0.31 7.65 -1.39
C GLY A 580 -0.54 8.58 -2.58
N ASN A 581 -0.14 9.84 -2.50
CA ASN A 581 -0.32 10.84 -3.55
C ASN A 581 1.00 11.29 -4.20
N PHE A 582 2.08 10.51 -4.11
CA PHE A 582 3.38 10.83 -4.71
C PHE A 582 3.94 9.71 -5.59
N ILE A 583 4.80 10.13 -6.52
CA ILE A 583 5.72 9.27 -7.29
C ILE A 583 7.15 9.63 -6.91
N GLY A 584 8.08 8.69 -7.07
CA GLY A 584 9.47 8.94 -6.77
C GLY A 584 10.45 8.13 -7.60
N TRP A 585 11.70 8.58 -7.54
CA TRP A 585 12.83 8.03 -8.29
C TRP A 585 14.07 7.98 -7.42
N ILE A 586 14.79 6.87 -7.43
CA ILE A 586 16.03 6.68 -6.66
C ILE A 586 17.15 6.40 -7.62
N GLU A 587 18.19 7.24 -7.60
CA GLU A 587 19.36 7.11 -8.48
C GLU A 587 20.58 7.80 -7.89
N GLY A 588 21.73 7.12 -7.93
CA GLY A 588 22.98 7.59 -7.34
C GLY A 588 22.89 7.70 -5.81
N ASN A 589 23.04 8.91 -5.27
CA ASN A 589 22.92 9.18 -3.83
C ASN A 589 21.58 9.82 -3.44
N TRP A 590 20.58 9.78 -4.32
CA TRP A 590 19.40 10.64 -4.22
C TRP A 590 18.09 9.86 -4.26
N ILE A 591 17.17 10.20 -3.37
CA ILE A 591 15.76 9.82 -3.41
C ILE A 591 14.93 11.06 -3.72
N PHE A 592 14.29 11.04 -4.88
CA PHE A 592 13.43 12.12 -5.37
C PHE A 592 11.96 11.80 -5.10
N TYR A 593 11.24 12.75 -4.52
CA TYR A 593 9.77 12.70 -4.36
C TYR A 593 9.10 13.81 -5.14
N SER A 594 8.00 13.49 -5.83
CA SER A 594 7.10 14.46 -6.46
C SER A 594 5.65 14.17 -6.09
N LEU A 595 5.00 15.14 -5.46
CA LEU A 595 3.57 15.09 -5.20
C LEU A 595 2.78 15.25 -6.50
N THR A 596 1.74 14.44 -6.65
CA THR A 596 0.96 14.38 -7.91
C THR A 596 0.11 15.64 -8.16
N ASP A 597 -0.18 16.39 -7.10
CA ASP A 597 -1.18 17.45 -7.11
C ASP A 597 -0.62 18.86 -6.89
N LYS A 598 0.58 18.97 -6.32
CA LYS A 598 1.48 20.12 -6.36
C LYS A 598 2.82 19.54 -6.72
N VAL A 599 3.47 19.98 -7.81
CA VAL A 599 4.86 19.57 -8.08
C VAL A 599 5.74 20.25 -7.03
N ARG A 600 5.78 19.68 -5.82
CA ARG A 600 6.78 19.93 -4.79
C ARG A 600 7.77 18.80 -4.92
N ILE A 601 9.00 19.20 -5.13
CA ILE A 601 10.12 18.31 -5.33
C ILE A 601 10.94 18.32 -4.04
N SER A 602 11.14 17.15 -3.46
CA SER A 602 11.93 16.98 -2.24
C SER A 602 13.02 15.94 -2.49
N PRO A 603 14.27 16.36 -2.71
CA PRO A 603 15.40 15.46 -2.86
C PRO A 603 16.01 15.11 -1.49
N PHE A 604 16.25 13.84 -1.23
CA PHE A 604 16.88 13.35 0.00
C PHE A 604 18.18 12.61 -0.30
N SER A 605 19.19 12.79 0.55
CA SER A 605 20.51 12.15 0.41
C SER A 605 20.53 10.77 1.07
N ILE A 606 21.03 9.75 0.38
CA ILE A 606 21.14 8.37 0.92
C ILE A 606 22.32 8.26 1.89
N ASN A 607 23.47 8.85 1.55
CA ASN A 607 24.68 8.81 2.38
C ASN A 607 25.47 10.14 2.27
N PRO A 608 25.59 10.93 3.36
CA PRO A 608 24.97 10.74 4.67
C PRO A 608 23.46 11.00 4.65
N ARG A 609 22.72 10.42 5.61
CA ARG A 609 21.27 10.59 5.76
C ARG A 609 20.92 11.94 6.41
N ILE A 610 21.10 13.05 5.69
CA ILE A 610 20.94 14.42 6.22
C ILE A 610 19.54 15.02 6.06
N GLY A 611 18.58 14.30 5.46
CA GLY A 611 17.20 14.78 5.29
C GLY A 611 16.94 15.40 3.93
N GLU A 612 15.92 16.26 3.83
CA GLU A 612 15.60 17.02 2.63
C GLU A 612 16.77 17.98 2.32
N THR A 613 17.19 18.02 1.07
CA THR A 613 18.35 18.77 0.61
C THR A 613 17.95 19.87 -0.36
N GLU A 614 18.86 20.81 -0.60
CA GLU A 614 18.67 21.89 -1.56
C GLU A 614 19.16 21.54 -2.97
N GLU A 615 19.38 20.24 -3.25
CA GLU A 615 19.93 19.75 -4.52
C GLU A 615 19.12 20.24 -5.72
N CYS A 616 17.79 20.31 -5.61
CA CYS A 616 16.95 20.79 -6.71
C CYS A 616 16.98 22.31 -6.89
N LYS A 617 17.46 23.07 -5.90
CA LYS A 617 17.74 24.51 -6.08
C LYS A 617 19.10 24.70 -6.77
N THR A 618 20.06 23.82 -6.53
CA THR A 618 21.41 23.91 -7.10
C THR A 618 21.54 23.25 -8.48
N ASP A 619 20.78 22.19 -8.74
CA ASP A 619 20.73 21.45 -10.01
C ASP A 619 19.26 21.13 -10.41
N PRO A 620 18.54 22.13 -10.95
CA PRO A 620 17.14 21.95 -11.36
C PRO A 620 16.98 20.92 -12.50
N ASP A 621 17.95 20.84 -13.41
CA ASP A 621 17.89 19.98 -14.59
C ASP A 621 17.91 18.50 -14.20
N LYS A 622 18.72 18.14 -13.20
CA LYS A 622 18.74 16.79 -12.64
C LYS A 622 17.42 16.41 -11.99
N CYS A 623 16.80 17.33 -11.25
CA CYS A 623 15.50 17.08 -10.64
C CYS A 623 14.37 16.97 -11.66
N GLU A 624 14.40 17.77 -12.73
CA GLU A 624 13.47 17.60 -13.85
C GLU A 624 13.71 16.27 -14.59
N ALA A 625 14.96 15.82 -14.72
CA ALA A 625 15.27 14.50 -15.28
C ALA A 625 14.70 13.37 -14.42
N TYR A 626 14.86 13.41 -13.10
CA TYR A 626 14.28 12.42 -12.18
C TYR A 626 12.75 12.46 -12.18
N HIS A 627 12.17 13.66 -12.24
CA HIS A 627 10.73 13.83 -12.38
C HIS A 627 10.21 13.23 -13.69
N LEU A 628 10.92 13.46 -14.80
CA LEU A 628 10.59 12.89 -16.10
C LEU A 628 10.62 11.36 -16.02
N LYS A 629 11.70 10.76 -15.49
CA LYS A 629 11.80 9.30 -15.32
C LYS A 629 10.66 8.73 -14.47
N ALA A 630 10.36 9.33 -13.32
CA ALA A 630 9.24 8.91 -12.46
C ALA A 630 7.88 8.99 -13.20
N LYS A 631 7.62 10.12 -13.89
CA LYS A 631 6.41 10.28 -14.71
C LYS A 631 6.33 9.23 -15.82
N SER A 632 7.44 8.95 -16.50
CA SER A 632 7.49 7.99 -17.61
C SER A 632 7.12 6.58 -17.15
N PHE A 633 7.64 6.14 -16.01
CA PHE A 633 7.29 4.83 -15.47
C PHE A 633 5.80 4.71 -15.13
N TRP A 634 5.25 5.73 -14.45
CA TRP A 634 3.82 5.76 -14.13
C TRP A 634 2.94 5.83 -15.38
N ASN A 635 3.23 6.76 -16.31
CA ASN A 635 2.45 6.95 -17.53
C ASN A 635 2.49 5.71 -18.41
N LEU A 636 3.67 5.10 -18.61
CA LEU A 636 3.78 3.92 -19.45
C LEU A 636 3.03 2.73 -18.84
N SER A 637 3.19 2.48 -17.53
CA SER A 637 2.43 1.43 -16.84
C SER A 637 0.92 1.62 -17.02
N TYR A 638 0.41 2.82 -16.76
CA TYR A 638 -1.00 3.15 -16.91
C TYR A 638 -1.52 2.98 -18.34
N GLU A 639 -0.80 3.48 -19.34
CA GLU A 639 -1.18 3.40 -20.75
C GLU A 639 -1.15 1.95 -21.26
N LEU A 640 -0.14 1.17 -20.90
CA LEU A 640 -0.04 -0.23 -21.33
C LEU A 640 -1.15 -1.09 -20.72
N MET A 641 -1.49 -0.88 -19.44
CA MET A 641 -2.63 -1.53 -18.83
C MET A 641 -3.94 -1.11 -19.51
N SER A 642 -4.14 0.19 -19.73
CA SER A 642 -5.37 0.72 -20.30
C SER A 642 -5.60 0.29 -21.76
N ARG A 643 -4.52 0.08 -22.53
CA ARG A 643 -4.56 -0.33 -23.93
C ARG A 643 -4.42 -1.84 -24.13
N ASN A 644 -4.17 -2.59 -23.06
CA ASN A 644 -3.90 -4.03 -23.11
C ASN A 644 -2.66 -4.40 -23.98
N LEU A 645 -1.58 -3.63 -23.84
CA LEU A 645 -0.34 -3.74 -24.64
C LEU A 645 0.89 -4.15 -23.81
N ILE A 646 0.69 -4.73 -22.62
CA ILE A 646 1.81 -5.20 -21.78
C ILE A 646 2.46 -6.43 -22.39
N TYR A 647 1.68 -7.49 -22.65
CA TYR A 647 2.19 -8.76 -23.17
C TYR A 647 1.30 -9.31 -24.29
N PRO A 648 1.88 -9.90 -25.36
CA PRO A 648 1.13 -10.42 -26.49
C PRO A 648 0.39 -11.72 -26.17
N LEU A 649 -0.61 -12.05 -26.97
CA LEU A 649 -1.24 -13.37 -26.95
C LEU A 649 -0.24 -14.44 -27.42
N LYS A 650 -0.32 -15.65 -26.84
CA LYS A 650 0.35 -16.87 -27.34
C LYS A 650 -0.18 -17.18 -28.74
N ASN A 651 0.34 -16.50 -29.76
CA ASN A 651 0.31 -16.79 -31.21
C ASN A 651 0.74 -15.62 -32.11
N THR A 652 1.39 -14.55 -31.61
CA THR A 652 2.08 -13.60 -32.51
C THR A 652 3.41 -14.17 -33.03
N ASN A 653 3.33 -15.36 -33.64
CA ASN A 653 4.15 -15.74 -34.79
C ASN A 653 3.32 -15.44 -36.03
N THR A 654 3.14 -14.16 -36.35
CA THR A 654 2.60 -13.64 -37.63
C THR A 654 2.93 -12.14 -37.60
N LYS A 655 3.78 -11.56 -38.44
CA LYS A 655 4.48 -11.93 -39.67
C LYS A 655 5.92 -11.42 -39.61
#